data_AF-A0A9D4NXG6-F1
#
_entry.id   AF-A0A9D4NXG6-F1
#
_cell.length_a   1.000
_cell.length_b   1.000
_cell.length_c   1.000
_cell.angle_alpha   90.00
_cell.angle_beta   90.00
_cell.angle_gamma   90.00
#
_symmetry.space_group_name_H-M   'P 1'
#
loop_
_entity.id
_entity.type
_entity.pdbx_description
1 polymer ?
#
loop_
_entity_poly.entity_id
_entity_poly.type
_entity_poly.pdbx_seq_one_letter_code
_entity_poly.pdbx_strand_id
1 'polypeptide(L)'
;MAQNSINFNVESLRNELAKIFNESQHLKNSKKNVKEFMKIYKSWFIDNENFENFMATFIEIMKNVLVYNLFEEEYERKRIDNVIARGDETINSEINNDASDFDDEIGEECFDRDKTIIDTRFISEPTTVDLFIRNYLLKFIKADDVFKTIDSLEEVDENTFAEVLKELRKRSIDKDKCVRSLIMLCLRKLQNINNDDDNDDDEAIKILKFHLQYDPDSFVRSVAMKTIGLYSNTIEVIYNATRDIDDVVRRLAYLKIAENSCANNFSANDRLQLLINGHTDPSNQINNIIIKKLLPTWISDVNDDIIRFLEYFDIHDITEFHQLVFRFKQKCMNEHKFPSIILPKEECVYLWYRLCNFSKENNITYKKSMPISQNNDYDDDNANGELSQRQNFIINDLLDDIFPDIPVYCDYIESFVNNTISLHSQQKNDDQSQSSKIVFRHKELNFIFQQSLNIGKLYKISDTAQWNRIERTFRSIILNDDLYTMLNDYIEPIFIIFNNYFQNDWQQLLELALDLINTINLPELHCDRIQTQSQSQPMNSDYQSQTNEQRLIPSSQLNPQERIETDPKILERCINICNSFLHVGGPKNCDTLSSLRGLVNKLVLRNLAHPESEKIRLLSVKALGNYCFQSVVTINSFLKVFIEILKEENYLDARVEALKYIFDFVGFYGLRKINFVDSDNSSIRNQSNSMNNSHDVSNRYENFFEFFSEMLLDFLVEPSMEPAIMKKRPKTRIEYDLFDIAVRGLCKILYIGRFSSSDFLAKLMIIFITYKNITTDTKYFLRIFFHRYSENIEAFFDHFKTKNSPFNDAYVQCFKMLMENDVTNLNSYEMVVDMVDACTNDDQRNNLVSKAMEIFTLTSEKDLIHLNLKFIDRIIDYKCIEKLDLLDLIKQFDEYRKRYQRNNNTVRSRQDKCILLFKKIIQNLQLASQDSFLFRRLSIFRFRLSPPPINDAIWIVWPN
;
A
#
# COMPACT_ATOMS: atom_id res chain seq x y z
N MET A 1 -5.54 87.87 -20.94
CA MET A 1 -4.31 87.53 -20.20
C MET A 1 -3.88 86.14 -20.67
N ALA A 2 -2.63 86.01 -21.10
CA ALA A 2 -2.16 85.01 -22.06
C ALA A 2 -2.52 83.55 -21.69
N GLN A 3 -3.34 82.91 -22.55
CA GLN A 3 -3.42 81.46 -22.66
C GLN A 3 -2.10 81.00 -23.29
N ASN A 4 -1.23 80.36 -22.50
CA ASN A 4 -0.19 79.51 -23.06
C ASN A 4 -0.91 78.33 -23.71
N SER A 5 -1.12 78.39 -25.03
CA SER A 5 -1.53 77.24 -25.83
C SER A 5 -0.42 76.19 -25.73
N ILE A 6 -0.60 75.20 -24.86
CA ILE A 6 0.22 73.99 -24.88
C ILE A 6 -0.05 73.35 -26.24
N ASN A 7 0.94 73.40 -27.13
CA ASN A 7 0.82 72.84 -28.47
C ASN A 7 1.03 71.32 -28.33
N PHE A 8 -0.07 70.57 -28.22
CA PHE A 8 -0.05 69.11 -28.09
C PHE A 8 0.48 68.49 -29.39
N ASN A 9 1.77 68.16 -29.41
CA ASN A 9 2.43 67.52 -30.53
C ASN A 9 2.63 66.03 -30.23
N VAL A 10 1.94 65.18 -30.99
CA VAL A 10 2.01 63.72 -30.89
C VAL A 10 3.44 63.19 -31.03
N GLU A 11 4.26 63.80 -31.89
CA GLU A 11 5.67 63.41 -32.06
C GLU A 11 6.50 63.74 -30.80
N SER A 12 6.17 64.84 -30.11
CA SER A 12 6.81 65.20 -28.83
C SER A 12 6.42 64.21 -27.73
N LEU A 13 5.14 63.85 -27.65
CA LEU A 13 4.65 62.84 -26.72
C LEU A 13 5.33 61.49 -26.94
N ARG A 14 5.46 61.09 -28.21
CA ARG A 14 6.10 59.83 -28.59
C ARG A 14 7.54 59.77 -28.09
N ASN A 15 8.30 60.86 -28.25
CA ASN A 15 9.67 60.94 -27.78
C ASN A 15 9.78 60.95 -26.24
N GLU A 16 8.88 61.66 -25.54
CA GLU A 16 8.85 61.70 -24.08
C GLU A 16 8.51 60.32 -23.48
N LEU A 17 7.49 59.66 -24.02
CA LEU A 17 7.12 58.30 -23.61
C LEU A 17 8.22 57.30 -23.97
N ALA A 18 8.78 57.34 -25.18
CA ALA A 18 9.84 56.42 -25.59
C ALA A 18 11.09 56.54 -24.71
N LYS A 19 11.43 57.75 -24.27
CA LYS A 19 12.51 57.98 -23.30
C LYS A 19 12.24 57.31 -21.96
N ILE A 20 11.04 57.47 -21.41
CA ILE A 20 10.62 56.82 -20.16
C ILE A 20 10.69 55.29 -20.30
N PHE A 21 10.17 54.75 -21.41
CA PHE A 21 10.18 53.31 -21.65
C PHE A 21 11.61 52.74 -21.80
N ASN A 22 12.49 53.44 -22.52
CA ASN A 22 13.91 53.05 -22.64
C ASN A 22 14.64 53.12 -21.29
N GLU A 23 14.42 54.17 -20.49
CA GLU A 23 14.97 54.27 -19.14
C GLU A 23 14.43 53.16 -18.23
N SER A 24 13.17 52.73 -18.43
CA SER A 24 12.51 51.68 -17.66
C SER A 24 12.93 50.26 -18.03
N GLN A 25 13.67 50.06 -19.14
CA GLN A 25 14.28 48.77 -19.46
C GLN A 25 15.42 48.38 -18.49
N HIS A 26 15.94 49.35 -17.74
CA HIS A 26 16.91 49.12 -16.68
C HIS A 26 16.22 49.31 -15.32
N LEU A 27 16.28 48.31 -14.41
CA LEU A 27 15.63 48.29 -13.08
C LEU A 27 15.94 49.50 -12.16
N LYS A 28 16.88 50.38 -12.53
CA LYS A 28 17.23 51.58 -11.76
C LYS A 28 16.25 52.71 -12.08
N ASN A 29 15.61 53.27 -11.04
CA ASN A 29 14.73 54.47 -11.08
C ASN A 29 13.24 54.27 -11.46
N SER A 30 12.66 53.08 -11.34
CA SER A 30 11.23 52.81 -11.66
C SER A 30 10.27 53.84 -11.03
N LYS A 31 10.43 54.17 -9.74
CA LYS A 31 9.60 55.17 -9.03
C LYS A 31 9.70 56.59 -9.60
N LYS A 32 10.84 56.97 -10.17
CA LYS A 32 11.03 58.27 -10.83
C LYS A 32 10.31 58.29 -12.18
N ASN A 33 10.47 57.21 -12.95
CA ASN A 33 9.86 57.05 -14.27
C ASN A 33 8.33 57.06 -14.16
N VAL A 34 7.75 56.40 -13.15
CA VAL A 34 6.31 56.46 -12.85
C VAL A 34 5.86 57.89 -12.54
N LYS A 35 6.60 58.66 -11.72
CA LYS A 35 6.25 60.06 -11.43
C LYS A 35 6.29 60.95 -12.67
N GLU A 36 7.28 60.75 -13.54
CA GLU A 36 7.45 61.52 -14.77
C GLU A 36 6.37 61.15 -15.80
N PHE A 37 6.05 59.86 -15.94
CA PHE A 37 4.92 59.37 -16.72
C PHE A 37 3.59 59.97 -16.25
N MET A 38 3.32 59.95 -14.94
CA MET A 38 2.09 60.50 -14.37
C MET A 38 1.95 62.01 -14.58
N LYS A 39 3.07 62.74 -14.66
CA LYS A 39 3.07 64.16 -14.98
C LYS A 39 2.66 64.39 -16.44
N ILE A 40 3.18 63.59 -17.38
CA ILE A 40 2.82 63.66 -18.80
C ILE A 40 1.35 63.25 -18.97
N TYR A 41 0.93 62.13 -18.40
CA TYR A 41 -0.45 61.65 -18.43
C TYR A 41 -1.44 62.73 -17.97
N LYS A 42 -1.22 63.33 -16.79
CA LYS A 42 -2.07 64.41 -16.27
C LYS A 42 -2.12 65.66 -17.15
N SER A 43 -1.05 65.93 -17.91
CA SER A 43 -0.99 67.08 -18.82
C SER A 43 -1.73 66.85 -20.13
N TRP A 44 -1.93 65.59 -20.53
CA TRP A 44 -2.68 65.22 -21.74
C TRP A 44 -4.14 64.84 -21.44
N PHE A 45 -4.48 64.56 -20.18
CA PHE A 45 -5.83 64.28 -19.70
C PHE A 45 -6.65 65.57 -19.47
N ILE A 46 -6.85 66.37 -20.53
CA ILE A 46 -7.60 67.64 -20.47
C ILE A 46 -8.93 67.55 -21.22
N ASP A 47 -8.98 66.81 -22.34
CA ASP A 47 -10.18 66.54 -23.13
C ASP A 47 -10.10 65.14 -23.79
N ASN A 48 -11.22 64.66 -24.34
CA ASN A 48 -11.32 63.33 -24.93
C ASN A 48 -10.38 63.13 -26.14
N GLU A 49 -10.16 64.16 -26.95
CA GLU A 49 -9.34 64.06 -28.17
C GLU A 49 -7.85 63.91 -27.82
N ASN A 50 -7.35 64.68 -26.85
CA ASN A 50 -5.97 64.55 -26.36
C ASN A 50 -5.76 63.25 -25.58
N PHE A 51 -6.78 62.79 -24.85
CA PHE A 51 -6.74 61.48 -24.19
C PHE A 51 -6.64 60.34 -25.22
N GLU A 52 -7.44 60.34 -26.28
CA GLU A 52 -7.35 59.33 -27.34
C GLU A 52 -5.98 59.35 -28.04
N ASN A 53 -5.45 60.54 -28.34
CA ASN A 53 -4.12 60.70 -28.94
C ASN A 53 -3.00 60.20 -28.00
N PHE A 54 -3.12 60.45 -26.69
CA PHE A 54 -2.19 59.93 -25.69
C PHE A 54 -2.21 58.41 -25.67
N MET A 55 -3.40 57.82 -25.56
CA MET A 55 -3.57 56.38 -25.50
C MET A 55 -3.07 55.70 -26.78
N ALA A 56 -3.37 56.24 -27.97
CA ALA A 56 -2.87 55.70 -29.23
C ALA A 56 -1.34 55.67 -29.29
N THR A 57 -0.68 56.74 -28.85
CA THR A 57 0.78 56.87 -28.84
C THR A 57 1.44 55.97 -27.80
N PHE A 58 0.87 55.90 -26.59
CA PHE A 58 1.29 54.98 -25.54
C PHE A 58 1.23 53.52 -26.01
N ILE A 59 0.13 53.15 -26.66
CA ILE A 59 -0.08 51.80 -27.21
C ILE A 59 0.94 51.48 -28.30
N GLU A 60 1.24 52.43 -29.19
CA GLU A 60 2.22 52.23 -30.25
C GLU A 60 3.60 51.90 -29.69
N ILE A 61 4.00 52.54 -28.59
CA ILE A 61 5.27 52.28 -27.90
C ILE A 61 5.22 50.92 -27.18
N MET A 62 4.12 50.61 -26.49
CA MET A 62 3.92 49.32 -25.82
C MET A 62 4.03 48.14 -26.80
N LYS A 63 3.49 48.26 -28.02
CA LYS A 63 3.59 47.22 -29.08
C LYS A 63 5.03 46.82 -29.41
N ASN A 64 5.99 47.74 -29.28
CA ASN A 64 7.40 47.46 -29.54
C ASN A 64 8.09 46.71 -28.39
N VAL A 65 7.55 46.81 -27.16
CA VAL A 65 8.04 46.10 -25.97
C VAL A 65 7.47 44.68 -25.89
N LEU A 66 6.21 44.51 -26.35
CA LEU A 66 5.47 43.25 -26.36
C LEU A 66 6.06 42.14 -27.26
N VAL A 67 7.22 42.33 -27.90
CA VAL A 67 7.84 41.35 -28.82
C VAL A 67 8.84 40.42 -28.11
N TYR A 68 9.29 40.70 -26.89
CA TYR A 68 10.28 39.87 -26.17
C TYR A 68 9.65 38.75 -25.31
N ASN A 69 10.26 37.56 -25.26
CA ASN A 69 9.83 36.42 -24.43
C ASN A 69 10.57 36.46 -23.06
N LEU A 70 10.05 37.25 -22.11
CA LEU A 70 10.66 37.38 -20.77
C LEU A 70 10.22 36.29 -19.79
N PHE A 71 8.98 35.80 -19.88
CA PHE A 71 8.42 34.81 -18.95
C PHE A 71 9.30 33.57 -18.75
N GLU A 72 9.66 32.93 -19.86
CA GLU A 72 10.34 31.63 -19.88
C GLU A 72 11.75 31.76 -19.30
N GLU A 73 12.48 32.83 -19.62
CA GLU A 73 13.84 33.05 -19.10
C GLU A 73 13.86 33.50 -17.64
N GLU A 74 12.88 34.27 -17.17
CA GLU A 74 12.85 34.77 -15.78
C GLU A 74 12.39 33.66 -14.82
N TYR A 75 11.41 32.85 -15.22
CA TYR A 75 10.99 31.65 -14.50
C TYR A 75 12.09 30.59 -14.46
N GLU A 76 12.72 30.27 -15.60
CA GLU A 76 13.81 29.29 -15.63
C GLU A 76 15.04 29.78 -14.86
N ARG A 77 15.38 31.07 -14.91
CA ARG A 77 16.46 31.65 -14.08
C ARG A 77 16.16 31.48 -12.59
N LYS A 78 14.98 31.85 -12.12
CA LYS A 78 14.61 31.72 -10.70
C LYS A 78 14.51 30.26 -10.25
N ARG A 79 14.02 29.38 -11.12
CA ARG A 79 14.04 27.93 -10.87
C ARG A 79 15.47 27.42 -10.71
N ILE A 80 16.39 27.85 -11.57
CA ILE A 80 17.80 27.48 -11.50
C ILE A 80 18.47 28.08 -10.26
N ASP A 81 18.22 29.35 -9.94
CA ASP A 81 18.77 30.03 -8.76
C ASP A 81 18.32 29.36 -7.45
N ASN A 82 17.04 28.95 -7.35
CA ASN A 82 16.52 28.23 -6.18
C ASN A 82 17.06 26.79 -6.07
N VAL A 83 17.32 26.13 -7.20
CA VAL A 83 17.99 24.82 -7.23
C VAL A 83 19.45 24.95 -6.79
N ILE A 84 20.13 26.05 -7.16
CA ILE A 84 21.50 26.34 -6.73
C ILE A 84 21.56 26.69 -5.24
N ALA A 85 20.64 27.54 -4.74
CA ALA A 85 20.57 27.91 -3.32
C ALA A 85 20.33 26.69 -2.40
N ARG A 86 19.43 25.79 -2.78
CA ARG A 86 19.17 24.53 -2.07
C ARG A 86 20.36 23.55 -2.12
N GLY A 87 21.21 23.65 -3.14
CA GLY A 87 22.44 22.85 -3.26
C GLY A 87 23.58 23.31 -2.34
N ASP A 88 23.64 24.61 -2.03
CA ASP A 88 24.64 25.17 -1.11
C ASP A 88 24.25 25.01 0.38
N GLU A 89 22.95 25.00 0.70
CA GLU A 89 22.47 24.79 2.09
C GLU A 89 22.65 23.35 2.60
N THR A 90 22.69 22.36 1.70
CA THR A 90 22.95 20.96 2.04
C THR A 90 24.34 20.68 2.61
N ILE A 91 25.25 21.66 2.63
CA ILE A 91 26.60 21.50 3.21
C ILE A 91 26.65 21.94 4.70
N ASN A 92 25.65 22.68 5.22
CA ASN A 92 25.79 23.32 6.54
C ASN A 92 24.61 23.21 7.53
N SER A 93 23.56 22.43 7.28
CA SER A 93 22.38 22.40 8.20
C SER A 93 21.87 21.00 8.55
N GLU A 94 22.62 20.25 9.37
CA GLU A 94 22.11 19.01 10.00
C GLU A 94 21.46 19.23 11.39
N ILE A 95 21.25 20.46 11.89
CA ILE A 95 20.88 20.65 13.32
C ILE A 95 19.64 21.53 13.62
N ASN A 96 19.05 22.33 12.72
CA ASN A 96 17.85 23.12 13.08
C ASN A 96 16.87 23.27 11.90
N ASN A 97 15.89 22.37 11.76
CA ASN A 97 14.79 22.53 10.80
C ASN A 97 13.47 22.82 11.53
N ASP A 98 13.30 24.07 11.96
CA ASP A 98 12.02 24.65 12.31
C ASP A 98 11.52 25.54 11.16
N ALA A 99 10.31 25.25 10.68
CA ALA A 99 9.39 26.08 9.89
C ALA A 99 9.71 26.53 8.44
N SER A 100 10.94 26.50 7.91
CA SER A 100 11.23 27.15 6.59
C SER A 100 11.10 26.28 5.32
N ASP A 101 10.82 24.98 5.41
CA ASP A 101 10.92 24.03 4.27
C ASP A 101 9.68 23.91 3.36
N PHE A 102 8.60 24.67 3.60
CA PHE A 102 7.29 24.42 2.96
C PHE A 102 6.83 25.46 1.93
N ASP A 103 7.55 26.57 1.77
CA ASP A 103 7.15 27.63 0.85
C ASP A 103 7.80 27.43 -0.54
N ASP A 104 7.01 26.94 -1.50
CA ASP A 104 7.35 27.06 -2.92
C ASP A 104 7.10 28.50 -3.39
N GLU A 105 8.00 29.40 -2.97
CA GLU A 105 8.10 30.84 -3.27
C GLU A 105 8.21 31.18 -4.77
N ILE A 106 8.43 30.19 -5.64
CA ILE A 106 8.66 30.39 -7.08
C ILE A 106 7.49 31.17 -7.73
N GLY A 107 6.27 31.04 -7.21
CA GLY A 107 5.07 31.67 -7.75
C GLY A 107 4.80 33.10 -7.24
N GLU A 108 5.20 33.46 -6.02
CA GLU A 108 4.97 34.81 -5.49
C GLU A 108 6.16 35.74 -5.79
N GLU A 109 7.38 35.24 -5.72
CA GLU A 109 8.57 36.05 -5.98
C GLU A 109 8.78 36.36 -7.47
N CYS A 110 8.27 35.53 -8.39
CA CYS A 110 8.34 35.79 -9.84
C CYS A 110 7.62 37.09 -10.25
N PHE A 111 6.70 37.59 -9.43
CA PHE A 111 5.83 38.71 -9.79
C PHE A 111 5.84 39.79 -8.71
N ASP A 112 7.01 40.38 -8.53
CA ASP A 112 7.19 41.56 -7.68
C ASP A 112 6.27 42.72 -8.15
N ARG A 113 5.30 43.08 -7.31
CA ARG A 113 4.32 44.15 -7.57
C ARG A 113 4.98 45.50 -7.82
N ASP A 114 6.21 45.70 -7.33
CA ASP A 114 6.94 46.96 -7.48
C ASP A 114 7.63 47.13 -8.86
N LYS A 115 7.47 46.16 -9.77
CA LYS A 115 8.09 46.14 -11.11
C LYS A 115 7.13 46.40 -12.27
N THR A 116 5.87 46.76 -12.04
CA THR A 116 4.94 47.11 -13.14
C THR A 116 5.13 48.55 -13.61
N ILE A 117 5.13 48.76 -14.93
CA ILE A 117 5.18 50.11 -15.54
C ILE A 117 3.83 50.83 -15.36
N ILE A 118 2.74 50.06 -15.28
CA ILE A 118 1.37 50.54 -15.11
C ILE A 118 0.92 50.13 -13.71
N ASP A 119 0.92 51.08 -12.79
CA ASP A 119 0.29 50.94 -11.47
C ASP A 119 -1.05 51.69 -11.52
N THR A 120 -2.12 50.91 -11.56
CA THR A 120 -3.51 51.34 -11.70
C THR A 120 -3.96 52.27 -10.57
N ARG A 121 -3.28 52.24 -9.41
CA ARG A 121 -3.50 53.18 -8.30
C ARG A 121 -3.26 54.64 -8.68
N PHE A 122 -2.56 54.91 -9.79
CA PHE A 122 -2.31 56.25 -10.28
C PHE A 122 -3.25 56.69 -11.42
N ILE A 123 -4.06 55.79 -12.00
CA ILE A 123 -5.05 56.12 -13.04
C ILE A 123 -6.36 56.50 -12.35
N SER A 124 -6.83 57.72 -12.55
CA SER A 124 -7.77 58.39 -11.63
C SER A 124 -9.26 58.05 -11.77
N GLU A 125 -9.70 57.29 -12.79
CA GLU A 125 -11.12 56.90 -12.91
C GLU A 125 -11.28 55.43 -13.41
N PRO A 126 -12.14 54.60 -12.76
CA PRO A 126 -12.40 53.20 -13.14
C PRO A 126 -12.76 53.02 -14.62
N THR A 127 -13.54 53.93 -15.18
CA THR A 127 -13.95 53.99 -16.59
C THR A 127 -12.78 54.02 -17.57
N THR A 128 -11.66 54.63 -17.20
CA THR A 128 -10.46 54.76 -18.06
C THR A 128 -9.68 53.45 -18.12
N VAL A 129 -9.57 52.77 -16.99
CA VAL A 129 -8.93 51.45 -16.86
C VAL A 129 -9.76 50.40 -17.58
N ASP A 130 -11.08 50.45 -17.42
CA ASP A 130 -12.04 49.56 -18.08
C ASP A 130 -12.02 49.72 -19.61
N LEU A 131 -12.00 50.95 -20.12
CA LEU A 131 -11.84 51.22 -21.55
C LEU A 131 -10.48 50.75 -22.08
N PHE A 132 -9.40 50.90 -21.31
CA PHE A 132 -8.07 50.41 -21.68
C PHE A 132 -8.04 48.87 -21.78
N ILE A 133 -8.67 48.19 -20.82
CA ILE A 133 -8.80 46.73 -20.80
C ILE A 133 -9.59 46.23 -22.02
N ARG A 134 -10.84 46.68 -22.16
CA ARG A 134 -11.76 46.24 -23.22
C ARG A 134 -11.27 46.53 -24.62
N ASN A 135 -10.81 47.76 -24.86
CA ASN A 135 -10.50 48.19 -26.21
C ASN A 135 -9.10 47.80 -26.68
N TYR A 136 -8.15 47.51 -25.77
CA TYR A 136 -6.74 47.41 -26.11
C TYR A 136 -5.99 46.24 -25.46
N LEU A 137 -6.05 46.03 -24.13
CA LEU A 137 -5.34 44.90 -23.49
C LEU A 137 -5.86 43.54 -23.99
N LEU A 138 -7.19 43.40 -24.11
CA LEU A 138 -7.82 42.18 -24.61
C LEU A 138 -7.54 41.89 -26.08
N LYS A 139 -7.15 42.92 -26.88
CA LYS A 139 -6.91 42.78 -28.33
C LYS A 139 -5.45 42.52 -28.71
N PHE A 140 -4.46 42.73 -27.82
CA PHE A 140 -3.05 42.82 -28.25
C PHE A 140 -1.97 42.09 -27.42
N ILE A 141 -2.29 41.22 -26.46
CA ILE A 141 -1.29 40.93 -25.40
C ILE A 141 -0.80 39.48 -25.28
N LYS A 142 0.54 39.34 -25.19
CA LYS A 142 1.28 38.21 -24.61
C LYS A 142 0.94 38.07 -23.11
N ALA A 143 0.61 36.87 -22.65
CA ALA A 143 -0.08 36.62 -21.37
C ALA A 143 0.52 37.25 -20.08
N ASP A 144 1.82 37.61 -20.03
CA ASP A 144 2.48 38.22 -18.86
C ASP A 144 1.91 39.59 -18.45
N ASP A 145 1.65 40.47 -19.44
CA ASP A 145 1.23 41.84 -19.15
C ASP A 145 -0.24 41.92 -18.75
N VAL A 146 -1.05 40.95 -19.16
CA VAL A 146 -2.44 40.78 -18.70
C VAL A 146 -2.46 40.41 -17.22
N PHE A 147 -1.63 39.46 -16.78
CA PHE A 147 -1.57 39.04 -15.37
C PHE A 147 -1.18 40.18 -14.44
N LYS A 148 -0.07 40.87 -14.73
CA LYS A 148 0.42 42.01 -13.92
C LYS A 148 -0.61 43.14 -13.82
N THR A 149 -1.32 43.41 -14.91
CA THR A 149 -2.37 44.43 -14.91
C THR A 149 -3.55 43.98 -14.06
N ILE A 150 -4.08 42.77 -14.27
CA ILE A 150 -5.24 42.25 -13.52
C ILE A 150 -4.94 42.12 -12.02
N ASP A 151 -3.74 41.65 -11.62
CA ASP A 151 -3.39 41.53 -10.20
C ASP A 151 -3.27 42.89 -9.50
N SER A 152 -3.01 43.97 -10.25
CA SER A 152 -2.97 45.35 -9.71
C SER A 152 -4.35 46.01 -9.63
N LEU A 153 -5.40 45.45 -10.23
CA LEU A 153 -6.75 46.04 -10.17
C LEU A 153 -7.37 45.85 -8.78
N GLU A 154 -7.99 46.93 -8.28
CA GLU A 154 -8.80 46.94 -7.06
C GLU A 154 -10.29 46.80 -7.41
N GLU A 155 -10.80 47.53 -8.40
CA GLU A 155 -12.20 47.50 -8.87
C GLU A 155 -12.26 47.49 -10.41
N VAL A 156 -13.27 46.83 -10.98
CA VAL A 156 -13.54 46.70 -12.42
C VAL A 156 -15.05 46.73 -12.65
N ASP A 157 -15.54 47.45 -13.67
CA ASP A 157 -16.98 47.44 -13.99
C ASP A 157 -17.46 46.06 -14.50
N GLU A 158 -18.74 45.72 -14.28
CA GLU A 158 -19.31 44.41 -14.64
C GLU A 158 -19.12 44.05 -16.13
N ASN A 159 -19.22 45.05 -17.01
CA ASN A 159 -19.05 44.88 -18.44
C ASN A 159 -17.59 44.50 -18.80
N THR A 160 -16.59 45.14 -18.18
CA THR A 160 -15.18 44.79 -18.39
C THR A 160 -14.87 43.46 -17.77
N PHE A 161 -15.39 43.16 -16.58
CA PHE A 161 -15.24 41.85 -15.93
C PHE A 161 -15.71 40.72 -16.85
N ALA A 162 -16.91 40.85 -17.42
CA ALA A 162 -17.48 39.87 -18.35
C ALA A 162 -16.65 39.71 -19.63
N GLU A 163 -16.16 40.82 -20.23
CA GLU A 163 -15.31 40.75 -21.42
C GLU A 163 -13.93 40.14 -21.12
N VAL A 164 -13.34 40.45 -19.97
CA VAL A 164 -12.07 39.86 -19.53
C VAL A 164 -12.21 38.35 -19.37
N LEU A 165 -13.21 37.88 -18.63
CA LEU A 165 -13.44 36.44 -18.45
C LEU A 165 -13.68 35.72 -19.78
N LYS A 166 -14.45 36.32 -20.68
CA LYS A 166 -14.70 35.76 -22.01
C LYS A 166 -13.42 35.57 -22.83
N GLU A 167 -12.50 36.53 -22.78
CA GLU A 167 -11.23 36.43 -23.50
C GLU A 167 -10.23 35.51 -22.80
N LEU A 168 -10.17 35.53 -21.46
CA LEU A 168 -9.35 34.58 -20.68
C LEU A 168 -9.78 33.14 -20.96
N ARG A 169 -11.09 32.86 -21.02
CA ARG A 169 -11.62 31.54 -21.38
C ARG A 169 -11.15 31.07 -22.74
N LYS A 170 -11.19 31.93 -23.77
CA LYS A 170 -10.74 31.55 -25.12
C LYS A 170 -9.25 31.18 -25.14
N ARG A 171 -8.45 31.85 -24.32
CA ARG A 171 -6.99 31.64 -24.22
C ARG A 171 -6.61 30.55 -23.23
N SER A 172 -7.51 30.09 -22.37
CA SER A 172 -7.21 29.02 -21.42
C SER A 172 -6.86 27.71 -22.14
N ILE A 173 -7.30 27.52 -23.39
CA ILE A 173 -7.00 26.35 -24.23
C ILE A 173 -5.87 26.60 -25.25
N ASP A 174 -4.98 27.56 -25.00
CA ASP A 174 -3.83 27.83 -25.86
C ASP A 174 -2.90 26.60 -25.98
N LYS A 175 -2.19 26.48 -27.10
CA LYS A 175 -1.20 25.40 -27.30
C LYS A 175 -0.02 25.54 -26.33
N ASP A 176 0.36 26.77 -26.01
CA ASP A 176 1.46 27.06 -25.09
C ASP A 176 1.01 26.97 -23.63
N LYS A 177 1.65 26.08 -22.87
CA LYS A 177 1.39 25.87 -21.44
C LYS A 177 1.68 27.10 -20.59
N CYS A 178 2.63 27.95 -20.98
CA CYS A 178 2.95 29.17 -20.25
C CYS A 178 1.79 30.15 -20.32
N VAL A 179 1.19 30.30 -21.51
CA VAL A 179 -0.03 31.08 -21.69
C VAL A 179 -1.15 30.53 -20.81
N ARG A 180 -1.43 29.22 -20.87
CA ARG A 180 -2.47 28.61 -20.02
C ARG A 180 -2.24 28.85 -18.53
N SER A 181 -0.99 28.73 -18.06
CA SER A 181 -0.60 28.96 -16.66
C SER A 181 -0.87 30.40 -16.21
N LEU A 182 -0.50 31.38 -17.04
CA LEU A 182 -0.76 32.80 -16.76
C LEU A 182 -2.26 33.10 -16.72
N ILE A 183 -3.06 32.46 -17.59
CA ILE A 183 -4.51 32.56 -17.53
C ILE A 183 -5.01 32.03 -16.18
N MET A 184 -4.55 30.88 -15.71
CA MET A 184 -4.95 30.35 -14.40
C MET A 184 -4.65 31.36 -13.28
N LEU A 185 -3.46 31.96 -13.26
CA LEU A 185 -3.10 32.98 -12.27
C LEU A 185 -4.01 34.22 -12.33
N CYS A 186 -4.40 34.66 -13.53
CA CYS A 186 -5.33 35.80 -13.70
C CYS A 186 -6.68 35.53 -13.04
N LEU A 187 -7.14 34.27 -13.03
CA LEU A 187 -8.43 33.89 -12.45
C LEU A 187 -8.45 33.97 -10.92
N ARG A 188 -7.31 34.14 -10.24
CA ARG A 188 -7.22 34.20 -8.77
C ARG A 188 -8.22 35.19 -8.15
N LYS A 189 -8.27 36.41 -8.68
CA LYS A 189 -9.16 37.50 -8.20
C LYS A 189 -10.53 37.51 -8.88
N LEU A 190 -10.76 36.67 -9.89
CA LEU A 190 -11.99 36.66 -10.69
C LEU A 190 -12.98 35.55 -10.29
N GLN A 191 -12.64 34.77 -9.26
CA GLN A 191 -13.53 33.75 -8.67
C GLN A 191 -14.69 34.46 -7.94
N ASN A 192 -15.93 34.05 -8.22
CA ASN A 192 -17.12 34.58 -7.58
C ASN A 192 -17.97 33.47 -6.96
N ILE A 193 -17.90 33.35 -5.63
CA ILE A 193 -18.58 32.30 -4.87
C ILE A 193 -20.09 32.58 -4.74
N ASN A 194 -20.50 33.85 -4.82
CA ASN A 194 -21.87 34.30 -4.56
C ASN A 194 -22.70 34.42 -5.84
N ASN A 195 -22.51 33.55 -6.82
CA ASN A 195 -23.37 33.58 -8.01
C ASN A 195 -24.83 33.34 -7.62
N ASP A 196 -25.74 34.19 -8.13
CA ASP A 196 -27.18 34.16 -7.84
C ASP A 196 -27.89 32.87 -8.33
N ASP A 197 -27.21 32.06 -9.15
CA ASP A 197 -27.66 30.73 -9.59
C ASP A 197 -27.05 29.64 -8.69
N ASP A 198 -27.79 29.21 -7.67
CA ASP A 198 -27.40 28.16 -6.70
C ASP A 198 -26.94 26.82 -7.33
N ASN A 199 -27.10 26.64 -8.64
CA ASN A 199 -26.80 25.40 -9.37
C ASN A 199 -25.66 25.50 -10.40
N ASP A 200 -25.00 26.66 -10.55
CA ASP A 200 -23.94 26.80 -11.56
C ASP A 200 -22.73 27.58 -11.06
N ASP A 201 -21.55 26.96 -11.18
CA ASP A 201 -20.28 27.58 -10.80
C ASP A 201 -20.02 28.85 -11.63
N ASP A 202 -19.29 29.81 -11.05
CA ASP A 202 -18.78 30.93 -11.84
C ASP A 202 -17.79 30.47 -12.92
N GLU A 203 -17.69 31.26 -13.98
CA GLU A 203 -16.89 30.90 -15.15
C GLU A 203 -15.41 30.73 -14.81
N ALA A 204 -14.86 31.51 -13.86
CA ALA A 204 -13.48 31.35 -13.42
C ALA A 204 -13.27 30.02 -12.67
N ILE A 205 -14.18 29.66 -11.76
CA ILE A 205 -14.16 28.35 -11.07
C ILE A 205 -14.28 27.21 -12.08
N LYS A 206 -15.16 27.31 -13.08
CA LYS A 206 -15.30 26.28 -14.14
C LYS A 206 -13.99 26.08 -14.90
N ILE A 207 -13.33 27.16 -15.31
CA ILE A 207 -12.05 27.09 -16.01
C ILE A 207 -10.98 26.44 -15.11
N LEU A 208 -10.89 26.85 -13.84
CA LEU A 208 -9.93 26.28 -12.90
C LEU A 208 -10.16 24.79 -12.64
N LYS A 209 -11.42 24.36 -12.42
CA LYS A 209 -11.78 22.95 -12.26
C LYS A 209 -11.37 22.14 -13.48
N PHE A 210 -11.69 22.64 -14.68
CA PHE A 210 -11.36 21.96 -15.93
C PHE A 210 -9.85 21.74 -16.08
N HIS A 211 -9.03 22.78 -15.88
CA HIS A 211 -7.59 22.65 -16.04
C HIS A 211 -6.95 21.83 -14.92
N LEU A 212 -7.45 21.92 -13.68
CA LEU A 212 -6.96 21.07 -12.59
C LEU A 212 -7.20 19.57 -12.84
N GLN A 213 -8.29 19.19 -13.50
CA GLN A 213 -8.61 17.79 -13.78
C GLN A 213 -8.04 17.26 -15.11
N TYR A 214 -7.98 18.12 -16.13
CA TYR A 214 -7.81 17.66 -17.51
C TYR A 214 -6.66 18.32 -18.29
N ASP A 215 -5.93 19.29 -17.72
CA ASP A 215 -4.78 19.85 -18.47
C ASP A 215 -3.70 18.78 -18.65
N PRO A 216 -3.17 18.57 -19.87
CA PRO A 216 -2.12 17.58 -20.12
C PRO A 216 -0.81 17.89 -19.39
N ASP A 217 -0.52 19.16 -19.09
CA ASP A 217 0.75 19.56 -18.47
C ASP A 217 0.59 19.78 -16.96
N SER A 218 1.39 19.07 -16.15
CA SER A 218 1.30 19.12 -14.68
C SER A 218 1.65 20.47 -14.09
N PHE A 219 2.41 21.31 -14.81
CA PHE A 219 2.69 22.67 -14.38
C PHE A 219 1.42 23.52 -14.38
N VAL A 220 0.60 23.42 -15.43
CA VAL A 220 -0.68 24.16 -15.50
C VAL A 220 -1.63 23.69 -14.40
N ARG A 221 -1.70 22.36 -14.17
CA ARG A 221 -2.50 21.79 -13.06
C ARG A 221 -2.05 22.30 -11.70
N SER A 222 -0.73 22.37 -11.47
CA SER A 222 -0.15 22.91 -10.23
C SER A 222 -0.53 24.38 -10.01
N VAL A 223 -0.48 25.19 -11.06
CA VAL A 223 -0.88 26.61 -11.00
C VAL A 223 -2.39 26.75 -10.74
N ALA A 224 -3.22 25.92 -11.40
CA ALA A 224 -4.65 25.87 -11.13
C ALA A 224 -4.94 25.47 -9.66
N MET A 225 -4.24 24.47 -9.12
CA MET A 225 -4.34 24.02 -7.72
C MET A 225 -3.96 25.14 -6.71
N LYS A 226 -2.90 25.90 -6.98
CA LYS A 226 -2.55 27.06 -6.15
C LYS A 226 -3.64 28.15 -6.18
N THR A 227 -4.22 28.38 -7.36
CA THR A 227 -5.14 29.49 -7.62
C THR A 227 -6.55 29.22 -7.09
N ILE A 228 -7.07 28.01 -7.28
CA ILE A 228 -8.46 27.67 -6.92
C ILE A 228 -8.67 27.81 -5.40
N GLY A 229 -9.75 28.49 -5.01
CA GLY A 229 -10.17 28.60 -3.62
C GLY A 229 -10.79 27.30 -3.12
N LEU A 230 -10.72 27.06 -1.81
CA LEU A 230 -11.35 25.90 -1.18
C LEU A 230 -12.75 26.29 -0.67
N TYR A 231 -13.77 25.81 -1.37
CA TYR A 231 -15.19 26.09 -1.14
C TYR A 231 -15.99 24.78 -1.21
N SER A 232 -17.27 24.82 -0.83
CA SER A 232 -18.15 23.64 -0.88
C SER A 232 -18.26 23.04 -2.28
N ASN A 233 -18.29 23.87 -3.33
CA ASN A 233 -18.36 23.43 -4.72
C ASN A 233 -16.98 23.02 -5.30
N THR A 234 -15.85 23.42 -4.72
CA THR A 234 -14.50 23.10 -5.24
C THR A 234 -13.78 21.98 -4.48
N ILE A 235 -14.25 21.62 -3.28
CA ILE A 235 -13.60 20.65 -2.39
C ILE A 235 -13.39 19.28 -3.05
N GLU A 236 -14.34 18.79 -3.84
CA GLU A 236 -14.24 17.48 -4.50
C GLU A 236 -13.09 17.45 -5.52
N VAL A 237 -12.94 18.51 -6.32
CA VAL A 237 -11.88 18.60 -7.32
C VAL A 237 -10.50 18.72 -6.65
N ILE A 238 -10.42 19.45 -5.54
CA ILE A 238 -9.19 19.59 -4.75
C ILE A 238 -8.81 18.26 -4.06
N TYR A 239 -9.80 17.55 -3.50
CA TYR A 239 -9.60 16.21 -2.97
C TYR A 239 -9.10 15.24 -4.03
N ASN A 240 -9.68 15.25 -5.23
CA ASN A 240 -9.23 14.40 -6.33
C ASN A 240 -7.79 14.72 -6.77
N ALA A 241 -7.35 15.97 -6.68
CA ALA A 241 -5.97 16.37 -6.96
C ALA A 241 -4.94 15.76 -6.00
N THR A 242 -5.35 15.26 -4.82
CA THR A 242 -4.46 14.47 -3.93
C THR A 242 -4.02 13.13 -4.53
N ARG A 243 -4.59 12.72 -5.66
CA ARG A 243 -4.27 11.50 -6.41
C ARG A 243 -3.73 11.79 -7.82
N ASP A 244 -3.30 13.02 -8.08
CA ASP A 244 -2.68 13.38 -9.36
C ASP A 244 -1.44 12.50 -9.66
N ILE A 245 -1.15 12.28 -10.93
CA ILE A 245 0.02 11.52 -11.39
C ILE A 245 1.32 12.23 -10.95
N ASP A 246 1.32 13.56 -10.93
CA ASP A 246 2.44 14.42 -10.56
C ASP A 246 2.46 14.70 -9.05
N ASP A 247 3.61 14.48 -8.40
CA ASP A 247 3.76 14.61 -6.95
C ASP A 247 3.67 16.07 -6.47
N VAL A 248 4.03 17.04 -7.30
CA VAL A 248 3.92 18.47 -6.95
C VAL A 248 2.46 18.87 -6.82
N VAL A 249 1.59 18.42 -7.73
CA VAL A 249 0.15 18.69 -7.66
C VAL A 249 -0.46 18.07 -6.40
N ARG A 250 -0.12 16.80 -6.11
CA ARG A 250 -0.58 16.13 -4.88
C ARG A 250 -0.14 16.89 -3.63
N ARG A 251 1.13 17.32 -3.57
CA ARG A 251 1.68 18.12 -2.46
C ARG A 251 0.89 19.41 -2.23
N LEU A 252 0.61 20.16 -3.30
CA LEU A 252 -0.14 21.40 -3.23
C LEU A 252 -1.59 21.19 -2.76
N ALA A 253 -2.23 20.10 -3.20
CA ALA A 253 -3.57 19.74 -2.75
C ALA A 253 -3.60 19.44 -1.24
N TYR A 254 -2.67 18.61 -0.73
CA TYR A 254 -2.58 18.33 0.70
C TYR A 254 -2.29 19.58 1.54
N LEU A 255 -1.41 20.46 1.05
CA LEU A 255 -1.11 21.73 1.71
C LEU A 255 -2.35 22.61 1.80
N LYS A 256 -3.07 22.78 0.68
CA LYS A 256 -4.31 23.56 0.61
C LYS A 256 -5.36 23.06 1.59
N ILE A 257 -5.53 21.73 1.68
CA ILE A 257 -6.45 21.08 2.62
C ILE A 257 -5.99 21.33 4.06
N ALA A 258 -4.72 21.13 4.38
CA ALA A 258 -4.17 21.29 5.72
C ALA A 258 -4.29 22.73 6.27
N GLU A 259 -4.23 23.73 5.38
CA GLU A 259 -4.24 25.15 5.75
C GLU A 259 -5.65 25.74 5.80
N ASN A 260 -6.62 25.19 5.06
CA ASN A 260 -7.90 25.85 4.83
C ASN A 260 -9.13 24.99 5.17
N SER A 261 -8.97 23.82 5.80
CA SER A 261 -10.09 22.91 6.06
C SER A 261 -10.05 22.22 7.43
N CYS A 262 -11.24 21.96 7.96
CA CYS A 262 -11.45 21.09 9.11
C CYS A 262 -11.83 19.68 8.65
N ALA A 263 -11.61 18.67 9.51
CA ALA A 263 -11.97 17.28 9.22
C ALA A 263 -13.45 17.11 8.80
N ASN A 264 -14.35 17.92 9.37
CA ASN A 264 -15.79 17.85 9.11
C ASN A 264 -16.20 18.22 7.68
N ASN A 265 -15.33 18.87 6.91
CA ASN A 265 -15.61 19.21 5.50
C ASN A 265 -15.58 17.99 4.58
N PHE A 266 -15.07 16.85 5.06
CA PHE A 266 -14.92 15.60 4.31
C PHE A 266 -15.87 14.53 4.87
N SER A 267 -16.28 13.58 4.03
CA SER A 267 -16.98 12.38 4.50
C SER A 267 -16.06 11.52 5.37
N ALA A 268 -16.62 10.65 6.22
CA ALA A 268 -15.83 9.75 7.06
C ALA A 268 -14.81 8.92 6.26
N ASN A 269 -15.22 8.41 5.09
CA ASN A 269 -14.35 7.65 4.20
C ASN A 269 -13.25 8.52 3.59
N ASP A 270 -13.57 9.75 3.16
CA ASP A 270 -12.59 10.66 2.56
C ASP A 270 -11.56 11.14 3.58
N ARG A 271 -11.94 11.36 4.85
CA ARG A 271 -11.00 11.67 5.93
C ARG A 271 -9.96 10.56 6.08
N LEU A 272 -10.43 9.32 6.13
CA LEU A 272 -9.56 8.15 6.27
C LEU A 272 -8.64 8.02 5.05
N GLN A 273 -9.20 8.13 3.85
CA GLN A 273 -8.46 8.04 2.59
C GLN A 273 -7.43 9.16 2.40
N LEU A 274 -7.72 10.40 2.77
CA LEU A 274 -6.75 11.50 2.74
C LEU A 274 -5.51 11.16 3.57
N LEU A 275 -5.74 10.67 4.78
CA LEU A 275 -4.68 10.39 5.72
C LEU A 275 -3.86 9.17 5.31
N ILE A 276 -4.50 8.11 4.81
CA ILE A 276 -3.79 6.93 4.30
C ILE A 276 -2.99 7.29 3.07
N ASN A 277 -3.65 7.82 2.03
CA ASN A 277 -3.00 8.07 0.74
C ASN A 277 -1.82 9.05 0.90
N GLY A 278 -1.97 10.11 1.70
CA GLY A 278 -0.89 11.06 1.93
C GLY A 278 0.25 10.48 2.77
N HIS A 279 -0.06 9.58 3.71
CA HIS A 279 0.95 8.94 4.55
C HIS A 279 1.72 7.83 3.83
N THR A 280 1.04 7.11 2.93
CA THR A 280 1.62 6.06 2.09
C THR A 280 2.12 6.59 0.76
N ASP A 281 2.06 7.90 0.53
CA ASP A 281 2.52 8.51 -0.71
C ASP A 281 4.02 8.22 -0.92
N PRO A 282 4.46 7.88 -2.14
CA PRO A 282 5.87 7.73 -2.47
C PRO A 282 6.72 8.96 -2.12
N SER A 283 6.13 10.17 -2.13
CA SER A 283 6.82 11.41 -1.79
C SER A 283 6.83 11.66 -0.27
N ASN A 284 8.03 11.64 0.32
CA ASN A 284 8.23 11.95 1.74
C ASN A 284 7.76 13.37 2.12
N GLN A 285 7.73 14.32 1.18
CA GLN A 285 7.25 15.67 1.43
C GLN A 285 5.75 15.71 1.74
N ILE A 286 4.96 14.87 1.05
CA ILE A 286 3.52 14.76 1.29
C ILE A 286 3.27 14.14 2.66
N ASN A 287 3.99 13.07 2.99
CA ASN A 287 3.94 12.45 4.31
C ASN A 287 4.25 13.47 5.42
N ASN A 288 5.25 14.33 5.21
CA ASN A 288 5.58 15.41 6.16
C ASN A 288 4.44 16.43 6.33
N ILE A 289 3.69 16.77 5.27
CA ILE A 289 2.52 17.65 5.37
C ILE A 289 1.43 17.00 6.24
N ILE A 290 1.18 15.71 6.03
CA ILE A 290 0.20 14.96 6.85
C ILE A 290 0.57 15.03 8.33
N ILE A 291 1.82 14.66 8.67
CA ILE A 291 2.28 14.55 10.05
C ILE A 291 2.43 15.92 10.73
N LYS A 292 2.98 16.92 10.03
CA LYS A 292 3.37 18.20 10.63
C LYS A 292 2.30 19.30 10.53
N LYS A 293 1.37 19.20 9.58
CA LYS A 293 0.32 20.21 9.35
C LYS A 293 -1.08 19.63 9.52
N LEU A 294 -1.50 18.73 8.62
CA LEU A 294 -2.91 18.30 8.52
C LEU A 294 -3.44 17.69 9.83
N LEU A 295 -2.69 16.74 10.37
CA LEU A 295 -3.08 16.01 11.58
C LEU A 295 -3.11 16.91 12.83
N PRO A 296 -2.07 17.71 13.14
CA PRO A 296 -2.14 18.70 14.21
C PRO A 296 -3.33 19.65 14.08
N THR A 297 -3.61 20.16 12.87
CA THR A 297 -4.77 21.05 12.63
C THR A 297 -6.07 20.36 12.99
N TRP A 298 -6.32 19.14 12.47
CA TRP A 298 -7.58 18.44 12.70
C TRP A 298 -7.76 17.94 14.14
N ILE A 299 -6.68 17.62 14.85
CA ILE A 299 -6.74 17.24 16.27
C ILE A 299 -7.02 18.47 17.14
N SER A 300 -6.40 19.61 16.82
CA SER A 300 -6.67 20.87 17.51
C SER A 300 -8.15 21.27 17.37
N ASP A 301 -8.78 21.00 16.20
CA ASP A 301 -10.21 21.25 15.98
C ASP A 301 -11.13 20.44 16.93
N VAL A 302 -10.63 19.37 17.55
CA VAL A 302 -11.38 18.55 18.53
C VAL A 302 -10.85 18.67 19.96
N ASN A 303 -10.16 19.77 20.28
CA ASN A 303 -9.59 20.05 21.60
C ASN A 303 -8.62 18.97 22.09
N ASP A 304 -7.81 18.42 21.19
CA ASP A 304 -6.80 17.40 21.50
C ASP A 304 -7.36 16.10 22.10
N ASP A 305 -8.67 15.86 21.98
CA ASP A 305 -9.32 14.63 22.38
C ASP A 305 -9.18 13.59 21.26
N ILE A 306 -8.22 12.69 21.42
CA ILE A 306 -7.94 11.62 20.46
C ILE A 306 -9.16 10.73 20.26
N ILE A 307 -9.99 10.49 21.28
CA ILE A 307 -11.18 9.64 21.13
C ILE A 307 -12.21 10.34 20.23
N ARG A 308 -12.45 11.64 20.45
CA ARG A 308 -13.33 12.43 19.56
C ARG A 308 -12.78 12.58 18.15
N PHE A 309 -11.45 12.72 18.01
CA PHE A 309 -10.81 12.69 16.69
C PHE A 309 -11.11 11.38 15.97
N LEU A 310 -11.06 10.26 16.70
CA LEU A 310 -11.32 8.94 16.15
C LEU A 310 -12.80 8.70 15.80
N GLU A 311 -13.73 9.31 16.54
CA GLU A 311 -15.17 9.30 16.19
C GLU A 311 -15.48 9.99 14.85
N TYR A 312 -14.57 10.80 14.30
CA TYR A 312 -14.73 11.36 12.96
C TYR A 312 -14.54 10.36 11.82
N PHE A 313 -14.05 9.16 12.10
CA PHE A 313 -13.87 8.12 11.10
C PHE A 313 -14.91 7.02 11.35
N ASP A 314 -15.82 6.81 10.39
CA ASP A 314 -16.80 5.72 10.35
C ASP A 314 -16.08 4.43 9.89
N ILE A 315 -15.19 3.92 10.75
CA ILE A 315 -14.20 2.90 10.39
C ILE A 315 -14.85 1.51 10.49
N HIS A 316 -15.34 1.01 9.36
CA HIS A 316 -15.74 -0.39 9.22
C HIS A 316 -14.59 -1.31 8.74
N ASP A 317 -13.52 -0.77 8.16
CA ASP A 317 -12.32 -1.52 7.75
C ASP A 317 -11.05 -0.90 8.36
N ILE A 318 -10.44 -1.68 9.24
CA ILE A 318 -9.57 -1.17 10.27
C ILE A 318 -8.09 -1.44 9.91
N THR A 319 -7.84 -2.07 8.75
CA THR A 319 -6.50 -2.45 8.26
C THR A 319 -5.69 -1.24 7.77
N GLU A 320 -6.38 -0.25 7.25
CA GLU A 320 -5.84 0.94 6.58
C GLU A 320 -5.54 2.06 7.60
N PHE A 321 -6.45 2.23 8.57
CA PHE A 321 -6.30 3.09 9.75
C PHE A 321 -5.06 2.74 10.62
N HIS A 322 -4.66 1.48 10.62
CA HIS A 322 -3.47 0.98 11.29
C HIS A 322 -2.16 1.64 10.93
N GLN A 323 -1.96 2.02 9.66
CA GLN A 323 -0.69 2.58 9.19
C GLN A 323 -0.57 4.06 9.59
N LEU A 324 -1.70 4.74 9.70
CA LEU A 324 -1.81 6.14 10.08
C LEU A 324 -1.53 6.38 11.58
N VAL A 325 -2.14 5.59 12.48
CA VAL A 325 -1.85 5.65 13.93
C VAL A 325 -0.40 5.22 14.22
N PHE A 326 0.12 4.25 13.46
CA PHE A 326 1.45 3.67 13.61
C PHE A 326 2.60 4.69 13.42
N ARG A 327 2.42 5.77 12.65
CA ARG A 327 3.48 6.79 12.44
C ARG A 327 3.21 8.13 13.12
N PHE A 328 2.20 8.20 14.01
CA PHE A 328 1.86 9.36 14.83
C PHE A 328 2.86 9.59 15.99
N LYS A 329 4.15 9.66 15.64
CA LYS A 329 5.31 9.55 16.53
C LYS A 329 5.41 10.70 17.54
N GLN A 330 5.58 10.32 18.82
CA GLN A 330 6.35 10.96 19.89
C GLN A 330 6.13 12.43 20.32
N LYS A 331 5.42 13.31 19.60
CA LYS A 331 5.33 14.73 19.99
C LYS A 331 4.00 15.17 20.64
N CYS A 332 2.89 14.44 20.45
CA CYS A 332 1.56 14.92 20.87
C CYS A 332 0.99 14.24 22.13
N MET A 333 1.63 13.21 22.68
CA MET A 333 1.18 12.56 23.92
C MET A 333 1.82 13.25 25.15
N ASN A 334 1.50 14.53 25.37
CA ASN A 334 1.83 15.21 26.63
C ASN A 334 0.62 15.14 27.57
N GLU A 335 0.76 14.41 28.68
CA GLU A 335 0.01 14.52 29.95
C GLU A 335 -1.51 14.84 29.91
N HIS A 336 -2.26 14.35 28.92
CA HIS A 336 -3.72 14.37 28.96
C HIS A 336 -4.25 12.99 29.32
N LYS A 337 -4.63 12.90 30.60
CA LYS A 337 -5.23 11.77 31.32
C LYS A 337 -6.02 10.84 30.38
N PHE A 338 -5.55 9.60 30.22
CA PHE A 338 -6.39 8.52 29.74
C PHE A 338 -7.63 8.41 30.65
N PRO A 339 -8.86 8.50 30.12
CA PRO A 339 -10.05 8.32 30.93
C PRO A 339 -10.05 6.92 31.56
N SER A 340 -10.48 6.87 32.82
CA SER A 340 -10.77 5.64 33.56
C SER A 340 -11.39 4.56 32.67
N ILE A 341 -10.80 3.36 32.70
CA ILE A 341 -11.16 2.15 31.96
C ILE A 341 -12.69 1.92 32.04
N ILE A 342 -13.41 2.49 31.08
CA ILE A 342 -14.73 2.07 30.64
C ILE A 342 -14.51 1.77 29.17
N LEU A 343 -14.30 0.51 28.80
CA LEU A 343 -14.13 0.15 27.39
C LEU A 343 -14.96 -1.13 27.07
N PRO A 344 -15.44 -1.37 25.82
CA PRO A 344 -16.04 -0.39 24.87
C PRO A 344 -16.90 -0.95 23.70
N LYS A 345 -17.28 -0.03 22.80
CA LYS A 345 -17.47 -0.20 21.33
C LYS A 345 -16.21 -0.80 20.64
N GLU A 346 -16.38 -1.43 19.48
CA GLU A 346 -15.35 -2.22 18.77
C GLU A 346 -14.01 -1.50 18.56
N GLU A 347 -14.09 -0.22 18.19
CA GLU A 347 -12.96 0.58 17.74
C GLU A 347 -11.93 0.77 18.86
N CYS A 348 -12.39 0.92 20.10
CA CYS A 348 -11.53 1.24 21.23
C CYS A 348 -10.68 0.05 21.71
N VAL A 349 -11.23 -1.19 21.77
CA VAL A 349 -10.40 -2.37 22.13
C VAL A 349 -9.36 -2.64 21.06
N TYR A 350 -9.72 -2.42 19.81
CA TYR A 350 -8.81 -2.58 18.70
C TYR A 350 -7.65 -1.59 18.73
N LEU A 351 -7.97 -0.31 18.91
CA LEU A 351 -6.98 0.76 19.10
C LEU A 351 -6.03 0.45 20.25
N TRP A 352 -6.59 -0.04 21.36
CA TRP A 352 -5.83 -0.46 22.51
C TRP A 352 -4.86 -1.60 22.18
N TYR A 353 -5.34 -2.68 21.55
CA TYR A 353 -4.47 -3.79 21.10
C TYR A 353 -3.32 -3.30 20.21
N ARG A 354 -3.61 -2.42 19.26
CA ARG A 354 -2.62 -1.92 18.30
C ARG A 354 -1.55 -1.05 18.95
N LEU A 355 -1.95 -0.20 19.90
CA LEU A 355 -1.02 0.58 20.72
C LEU A 355 -0.10 -0.34 21.53
N CYS A 356 -0.68 -1.39 22.16
CA CYS A 356 0.05 -2.39 22.91
C CYS A 356 1.09 -3.14 22.05
N ASN A 357 0.70 -3.65 20.88
CA ASN A 357 1.62 -4.42 20.02
C ASN A 357 2.80 -3.55 19.54
N PHE A 358 2.51 -2.32 19.13
CA PHE A 358 3.53 -1.37 18.68
C PHE A 358 4.53 -1.03 19.78
N SER A 359 4.06 -0.76 21.01
CA SER A 359 4.93 -0.45 22.14
C SER A 359 5.87 -1.62 22.46
N LYS A 360 5.41 -2.87 22.31
CA LYS A 360 6.22 -4.08 22.49
C LYS A 360 7.25 -4.31 21.40
N GLU A 361 6.91 -4.08 20.14
CA GLU A 361 7.85 -4.24 19.02
C GLU A 361 8.98 -3.21 19.04
N ASN A 362 8.71 -2.00 19.54
CA ASN A 362 9.63 -0.86 19.45
C ASN A 362 10.29 -0.46 20.78
N ASN A 363 10.00 -1.15 21.88
CA ASN A 363 10.52 -0.87 23.24
C ASN A 363 10.35 0.62 23.62
N ILE A 364 9.13 1.15 23.52
CA ILE A 364 8.86 2.58 23.68
C ILE A 364 8.97 2.96 25.16
N THR A 365 9.93 3.83 25.45
CA THR A 365 10.12 4.39 26.78
C THR A 365 9.88 5.90 26.77
N TYR A 366 9.35 6.42 27.87
CA TYR A 366 9.13 7.86 28.04
C TYR A 366 9.54 8.34 29.42
N LYS A 367 9.76 9.65 29.55
CA LYS A 367 10.16 10.29 30.80
C LYS A 367 8.92 10.68 31.59
N LYS A 368 8.62 9.93 32.65
CA LYS A 368 7.51 10.22 33.57
C LYS A 368 8.00 11.12 34.71
N SER A 369 7.28 12.20 34.97
CA SER A 369 7.57 13.13 36.08
C SER A 369 7.18 12.48 37.42
N MET A 370 8.08 12.51 38.41
CA MET A 370 7.76 12.04 39.76
C MET A 370 6.73 12.97 40.42
N PRO A 371 5.68 12.45 41.09
CA PRO A 371 4.84 13.26 41.95
C PRO A 371 5.70 13.89 43.06
N ILE A 372 5.60 15.21 43.22
CA ILE A 372 6.27 15.92 44.32
C ILE A 372 5.71 15.35 45.63
N SER A 373 6.53 14.61 46.38
CA SER A 373 6.18 14.19 47.73
C SER A 373 6.04 15.42 48.60
N GLN A 374 4.81 15.86 48.82
CA GLN A 374 4.49 16.73 49.95
C GLN A 374 4.63 15.88 51.22
N ASN A 375 5.68 16.15 52.01
CA ASN A 375 5.88 15.87 53.45
C ASN A 375 7.41 16.00 53.72
N ASN A 376 7.97 16.76 54.65
CA ASN A 376 7.53 17.67 55.70
C ASN A 376 8.69 18.61 56.04
N ASP A 377 8.35 19.81 56.51
CA ASP A 377 9.01 20.64 57.53
C ASP A 377 10.45 20.31 57.92
N TYR A 378 11.38 21.23 57.64
CA TYR A 378 12.25 21.84 58.66
C TYR A 378 12.76 23.19 58.14
N ASP A 379 12.57 24.21 58.98
CA ASP A 379 13.15 25.54 58.87
C ASP A 379 14.69 25.46 58.75
N ASP A 380 15.26 26.08 57.72
CA ASP A 380 16.55 26.75 57.88
C ASP A 380 16.72 27.87 56.84
N ASP A 381 16.63 29.11 57.34
CA ASP A 381 17.02 30.32 56.64
C ASP A 381 18.54 30.29 56.43
N ASN A 382 19.02 30.15 55.18
CA ASN A 382 20.13 30.95 54.65
C ASN A 382 20.57 30.59 53.22
N ALA A 383 20.83 31.66 52.46
CA ALA A 383 21.85 31.80 51.41
C ALA A 383 21.66 31.11 50.04
N ASN A 384 21.24 31.93 49.07
CA ASN A 384 21.82 32.10 47.73
C ASN A 384 22.59 30.92 47.11
N GLY A 385 21.95 30.25 46.15
CA GLY A 385 22.60 29.44 45.13
C GLY A 385 21.59 28.98 44.09
N GLU A 386 21.80 29.36 42.83
CA GLU A 386 21.12 28.78 41.67
C GLU A 386 21.26 27.26 41.71
N LEU A 387 20.20 26.57 42.15
CA LEU A 387 20.10 25.12 42.10
C LEU A 387 18.96 24.77 41.14
N SER A 388 19.36 24.35 39.95
CA SER A 388 18.55 23.69 38.95
C SER A 388 17.55 22.75 39.62
N GLN A 389 16.24 23.02 39.49
CA GLN A 389 15.20 22.03 39.72
C GLN A 389 15.41 20.90 38.70
N ARG A 390 16.25 19.92 39.02
CA ARG A 390 16.26 18.64 38.33
C ARG A 390 14.96 17.94 38.73
N GLN A 391 13.90 18.14 37.95
CA GLN A 391 12.77 17.21 37.94
C GLN A 391 13.37 15.83 37.67
N ASN A 392 13.30 14.94 38.67
CA ASN A 392 13.74 13.56 38.50
C ASN A 392 12.70 12.86 37.61
N PHE A 393 13.08 12.58 36.38
CA PHE A 393 12.29 11.79 35.44
C PHE A 393 12.67 10.31 35.58
N ILE A 394 11.67 9.43 35.66
CA ILE A 394 11.88 7.99 35.52
C ILE A 394 11.65 7.63 34.05
N ILE A 395 12.53 6.81 33.47
CA ILE A 395 12.31 6.20 32.16
C ILE A 395 11.32 5.05 32.41
N ASN A 396 10.06 5.24 32.03
CA ASN A 396 9.02 4.21 32.17
C ASN A 396 8.78 3.54 30.81
N ASP A 397 8.53 2.23 30.81
CA ASP A 397 7.99 1.54 29.64
C ASP A 397 6.52 1.93 29.49
N LEU A 398 6.14 2.38 28.30
CA LEU A 398 4.76 2.75 28.02
C LEU A 398 3.82 1.53 28.19
N LEU A 399 4.32 0.31 27.98
CA LEU A 399 3.53 -0.92 28.22
C LEU A 399 3.11 -1.09 29.68
N ASP A 400 3.97 -0.73 30.62
CA ASP A 400 3.72 -0.90 32.05
C ASP A 400 2.58 0.02 32.54
N ASP A 401 2.34 1.14 31.85
CA ASP A 401 1.21 2.02 32.13
C ASP A 401 -0.06 1.68 31.34
N ILE A 402 0.06 0.99 30.20
CA ILE A 402 -1.08 0.63 29.33
C ILE A 402 -1.71 -0.71 29.73
N PHE A 403 -0.94 -1.64 30.29
CA PHE A 403 -1.46 -2.94 30.71
C PHE A 403 -2.12 -2.84 32.09
N PRO A 404 -3.41 -3.16 32.23
CA PRO A 404 -3.97 -3.40 33.55
C PRO A 404 -3.30 -4.63 34.19
N ASP A 405 -3.31 -4.69 35.51
CA ASP A 405 -2.85 -5.89 36.21
C ASP A 405 -3.62 -7.13 35.73
N ILE A 406 -2.95 -8.29 35.66
CA ILE A 406 -3.54 -9.54 35.17
C ILE A 406 -4.90 -9.88 35.82
N PRO A 407 -5.10 -9.73 37.14
CA PRO A 407 -6.42 -9.93 37.75
C PRO A 407 -7.49 -9.00 37.17
N VAL A 408 -7.18 -7.71 36.97
CA VAL A 408 -8.10 -6.71 36.41
C VAL A 408 -8.43 -7.03 34.96
N TYR A 409 -7.44 -7.46 34.18
CA TYR A 409 -7.64 -7.95 32.82
C TYR A 409 -8.56 -9.20 32.77
N CYS A 410 -8.36 -10.16 33.68
CA CYS A 410 -9.21 -11.34 33.78
C CYS A 410 -10.64 -10.99 34.20
N ASP A 411 -10.81 -10.10 35.19
CA ASP A 411 -12.13 -9.62 35.64
C ASP A 411 -12.89 -8.93 34.50
N TYR A 412 -12.18 -8.12 33.71
CA TYR A 412 -12.71 -7.49 32.51
C TYR A 412 -13.23 -8.52 31.50
N ILE A 413 -12.44 -9.56 31.19
CA ILE A 413 -12.84 -10.62 30.26
C ILE A 413 -14.05 -11.39 30.78
N GLU A 414 -14.05 -11.79 32.05
CA GLU A 414 -15.18 -12.51 32.65
C GLU A 414 -16.45 -11.66 32.62
N SER A 415 -16.35 -10.38 32.94
CA SER A 415 -17.49 -9.45 32.85
C SER A 415 -18.00 -9.32 31.41
N PHE A 416 -17.12 -9.21 30.42
CA PHE A 416 -17.50 -9.13 29.00
C PHE A 416 -18.25 -10.39 28.55
N VAL A 417 -17.72 -11.56 28.90
CA VAL A 417 -18.29 -12.86 28.56
C VAL A 417 -19.67 -13.05 29.21
N ASN A 418 -19.80 -12.72 30.50
CA ASN A 418 -21.07 -12.82 31.22
C ASN A 418 -22.13 -11.87 30.63
N ASN A 419 -21.73 -10.64 30.28
CA ASN A 419 -22.61 -9.69 29.59
C ASN A 419 -23.06 -10.23 28.24
N THR A 420 -22.16 -10.85 27.46
CA THR A 420 -22.47 -11.47 26.18
C THR A 420 -23.50 -12.60 26.32
N ILE A 421 -23.33 -13.49 27.31
CA ILE A 421 -24.30 -14.55 27.62
C ILE A 421 -25.66 -13.97 28.02
N SER A 422 -25.66 -12.95 28.88
CA SER A 422 -26.90 -12.32 29.36
C SER A 422 -27.71 -11.69 28.23
N LEU A 423 -27.04 -10.98 27.30
CA LEU A 423 -27.67 -10.38 26.13
C LEU A 423 -28.29 -11.43 25.21
N HIS A 424 -27.60 -12.54 25.00
CA HIS A 424 -28.12 -13.62 24.15
C HIS A 424 -29.31 -14.35 24.80
N SER A 425 -29.32 -14.50 26.12
CA SER A 425 -30.44 -15.10 26.85
C SER A 425 -31.72 -14.25 26.79
N GLN A 426 -31.59 -12.91 26.76
CA GLN A 426 -32.71 -11.98 26.61
C GLN A 426 -33.29 -11.98 25.18
N GLN A 427 -32.46 -12.25 24.17
CA GLN A 427 -32.85 -12.23 22.75
C GLN A 427 -33.62 -13.48 22.28
N LYS A 428 -33.61 -14.59 23.04
CA LYS A 428 -34.41 -15.79 22.71
C LYS A 428 -35.93 -15.61 22.93
N ASN A 429 -36.36 -14.51 23.55
CA ASN A 429 -37.76 -14.27 23.90
C ASN A 429 -38.52 -13.32 22.94
N ASP A 430 -37.82 -12.60 22.05
CA ASP A 430 -38.44 -11.64 21.12
C ASP A 430 -38.34 -12.14 19.66
N ASP A 431 -39.45 -12.62 19.11
CA ASP A 431 -39.52 -13.25 17.79
C ASP A 431 -39.53 -12.24 16.62
N GLN A 432 -38.67 -12.53 15.63
CA GLN A 432 -38.92 -12.47 14.17
C GLN A 432 -38.81 -11.17 13.32
N SER A 433 -38.22 -10.06 13.79
CA SER A 433 -38.01 -8.89 12.88
C SER A 433 -36.61 -8.27 12.79
N GLN A 434 -35.56 -8.82 13.43
CA GLN A 434 -34.22 -8.20 13.46
C GLN A 434 -33.04 -9.12 13.10
N SER A 435 -33.17 -10.03 12.13
CA SER A 435 -32.09 -10.97 11.77
C SER A 435 -30.77 -10.30 11.34
N SER A 436 -30.80 -9.15 10.66
CA SER A 436 -29.59 -8.45 10.19
C SER A 436 -28.86 -7.70 11.31
N LYS A 437 -29.58 -7.03 12.22
CA LYS A 437 -28.99 -6.33 13.38
C LYS A 437 -28.38 -7.29 14.39
N ILE A 438 -28.99 -8.46 14.57
CA ILE A 438 -28.49 -9.52 15.47
C ILE A 438 -27.17 -10.09 14.94
N VAL A 439 -27.07 -10.38 13.64
CA VAL A 439 -25.83 -10.88 13.01
C VAL A 439 -24.71 -9.85 13.09
N PHE A 440 -25.01 -8.56 12.90
CA PHE A 440 -24.02 -7.49 13.03
C PHE A 440 -23.48 -7.44 14.47
N ARG A 441 -24.36 -7.40 15.47
CA ARG A 441 -23.97 -7.36 16.90
C ARG A 441 -23.19 -8.59 17.37
N HIS A 442 -23.47 -9.77 16.82
CA HIS A 442 -22.67 -10.97 17.10
C HIS A 442 -21.25 -10.89 16.53
N LYS A 443 -21.10 -10.34 15.31
CA LYS A 443 -19.76 -10.07 14.75
C LYS A 443 -19.01 -9.06 15.61
N GLU A 444 -19.72 -8.06 16.13
CA GLU A 444 -19.13 -7.04 16.98
C GLU A 444 -18.53 -7.60 18.27
N LEU A 445 -19.34 -8.38 18.99
CA LEU A 445 -18.91 -9.02 20.24
C LEU A 445 -17.75 -10.00 20.00
N ASN A 446 -17.77 -10.74 18.89
CA ASN A 446 -16.68 -11.64 18.54
C ASN A 446 -15.38 -10.85 18.24
N PHE A 447 -15.48 -9.72 17.55
CA PHE A 447 -14.33 -8.86 17.26
C PHE A 447 -13.72 -8.28 18.54
N ILE A 448 -14.54 -7.68 19.42
CA ILE A 448 -14.09 -7.14 20.72
C ILE A 448 -13.37 -8.21 21.55
N PHE A 449 -13.93 -9.42 21.59
CA PHE A 449 -13.32 -10.53 22.32
C PHE A 449 -11.97 -10.94 21.73
N GLN A 450 -11.88 -11.06 20.41
CA GLN A 450 -10.64 -11.39 19.71
C GLN A 450 -9.53 -10.36 19.97
N GLN A 451 -9.86 -9.06 19.95
CA GLN A 451 -8.87 -8.03 20.26
C GLN A 451 -8.43 -8.07 21.73
N SER A 452 -9.35 -8.37 22.64
CA SER A 452 -9.04 -8.56 24.06
C SER A 452 -8.05 -9.72 24.25
N LEU A 453 -8.26 -10.85 23.57
CA LEU A 453 -7.33 -11.99 23.59
C LEU A 453 -5.97 -11.64 22.97
N ASN A 454 -5.94 -10.85 21.91
CA ASN A 454 -4.69 -10.40 21.30
C ASN A 454 -3.86 -9.52 22.24
N ILE A 455 -4.50 -8.70 23.08
CA ILE A 455 -3.83 -7.99 24.20
C ILE A 455 -3.26 -9.01 25.19
N GLY A 456 -4.05 -10.04 25.54
CA GLY A 456 -3.63 -11.15 26.39
C GLY A 456 -2.31 -11.81 25.96
N LYS A 457 -2.11 -12.01 24.65
CA LYS A 457 -0.88 -12.61 24.09
C LYS A 457 0.38 -11.78 24.37
N LEU A 458 0.22 -10.50 24.72
CA LEU A 458 1.34 -9.61 24.93
C LEU A 458 1.88 -9.66 26.37
N TYR A 459 1.09 -10.13 27.35
CA TYR A 459 1.50 -10.25 28.74
C TYR A 459 2.66 -11.24 28.92
N LYS A 460 3.60 -10.87 29.81
CA LYS A 460 4.61 -11.78 30.35
C LYS A 460 4.09 -12.34 31.67
N ILE A 461 3.66 -13.60 31.67
CA ILE A 461 3.16 -14.27 32.86
C ILE A 461 4.37 -14.91 33.55
N SER A 462 4.70 -14.46 34.76
CA SER A 462 5.89 -14.94 35.48
C SER A 462 5.59 -15.55 36.84
N ASP A 463 4.44 -15.23 37.44
CA ASP A 463 4.04 -15.75 38.75
C ASP A 463 2.93 -16.82 38.63
N THR A 464 3.03 -17.83 39.48
CA THR A 464 2.04 -18.89 39.71
C THR A 464 0.65 -18.34 40.05
N ALA A 465 0.55 -17.24 40.81
CA ALA A 465 -0.74 -16.65 41.14
C ALA A 465 -1.42 -16.03 39.90
N GLN A 466 -0.63 -15.36 39.05
CA GLN A 466 -1.09 -14.81 37.77
C GLN A 466 -1.53 -15.93 36.83
N TRP A 467 -0.75 -17.01 36.74
CA TRP A 467 -1.13 -18.22 36.00
C TRP A 467 -2.45 -18.79 36.47
N ASN A 468 -2.62 -19.03 37.77
CA ASN A 468 -3.85 -19.61 38.31
C ASN A 468 -5.08 -18.75 37.97
N ARG A 469 -4.94 -17.41 37.96
CA ARG A 469 -6.02 -16.50 37.54
C ARG A 469 -6.32 -16.63 36.05
N ILE A 470 -5.29 -16.65 35.20
CA ILE A 470 -5.42 -16.78 33.73
C ILE A 470 -6.00 -18.15 33.35
N GLU A 471 -5.48 -19.23 33.91
CA GLU A 471 -5.95 -20.60 33.68
C GLU A 471 -7.42 -20.72 34.07
N ARG A 472 -7.81 -20.28 35.27
CA ARG A 472 -9.20 -20.32 35.74
C ARG A 472 -10.15 -19.60 34.78
N THR A 473 -9.77 -18.38 34.40
CA THR A 473 -10.59 -17.51 33.53
C THR A 473 -10.82 -18.19 32.18
N PHE A 474 -9.76 -18.55 31.47
CA PHE A 474 -9.88 -19.08 30.12
C PHE A 474 -10.34 -20.55 30.07
N ARG A 475 -10.04 -21.36 31.09
CA ARG A 475 -10.62 -22.70 31.25
C ARG A 475 -12.15 -22.60 31.34
N SER A 476 -12.68 -21.68 32.15
CA SER A 476 -14.14 -21.50 32.27
C SER A 476 -14.79 -21.11 30.94
N ILE A 477 -14.09 -20.34 30.10
CA ILE A 477 -14.56 -19.90 28.78
C ILE A 477 -14.58 -21.06 27.80
N ILE A 478 -13.49 -21.84 27.71
CA ILE A 478 -13.39 -22.99 26.79
C ILE A 478 -14.42 -24.09 27.12
N LEU A 479 -14.66 -24.33 28.41
CA LEU A 479 -15.61 -25.36 28.86
C LEU A 479 -17.08 -24.98 28.65
N ASN A 480 -17.39 -23.71 28.40
CA ASN A 480 -18.76 -23.24 28.24
C ASN A 480 -19.32 -23.57 26.85
N ASP A 481 -20.37 -24.40 26.81
CA ASP A 481 -21.01 -24.88 25.58
C ASP A 481 -21.68 -23.74 24.79
N ASP A 482 -22.29 -22.76 25.47
CA ASP A 482 -22.96 -21.62 24.84
C ASP A 482 -21.95 -20.70 24.15
N LEU A 483 -20.82 -20.40 24.81
CA LEU A 483 -19.77 -19.56 24.24
C LEU A 483 -19.13 -20.16 23.00
N TYR A 484 -18.94 -21.48 22.95
CA TYR A 484 -18.42 -22.15 21.76
C TYR A 484 -19.34 -21.98 20.53
N THR A 485 -20.64 -21.82 20.74
CA THR A 485 -21.58 -21.54 19.65
C THR A 485 -21.64 -20.07 19.23
N MET A 486 -21.30 -19.15 20.14
CA MET A 486 -21.42 -17.70 19.91
C MET A 486 -20.14 -17.04 19.41
N LEU A 487 -19.00 -17.46 19.96
CA LEU A 487 -17.68 -16.89 19.69
C LEU A 487 -16.89 -17.85 18.81
N ASN A 488 -16.16 -17.32 17.83
CA ASN A 488 -15.36 -18.10 16.89
C ASN A 488 -13.87 -17.84 17.12
N ASP A 489 -13.04 -18.83 16.75
CA ASP A 489 -11.57 -18.72 16.63
C ASP A 489 -10.83 -18.24 17.89
N TYR A 490 -11.38 -18.44 19.08
CA TYR A 490 -10.80 -17.93 20.34
C TYR A 490 -9.89 -18.93 21.06
N ILE A 491 -10.00 -20.23 20.75
CA ILE A 491 -9.25 -21.29 21.46
C ILE A 491 -7.75 -21.17 21.17
N GLU A 492 -7.35 -20.99 19.91
CA GLU A 492 -5.94 -20.86 19.54
C GLU A 492 -5.27 -19.64 20.19
N PRO A 493 -5.85 -18.42 20.16
CA PRO A 493 -5.36 -17.28 20.93
C PRO A 493 -5.12 -17.57 22.42
N ILE A 494 -6.04 -18.29 23.06
CA ILE A 494 -5.89 -18.68 24.48
C ILE A 494 -4.72 -19.65 24.66
N PHE A 495 -4.56 -20.63 23.77
CA PHE A 495 -3.42 -21.55 23.80
C PHE A 495 -2.08 -20.81 23.65
N ILE A 496 -2.02 -19.73 22.87
CA ILE A 496 -0.83 -18.86 22.80
C ILE A 496 -0.55 -18.21 24.16
N ILE A 497 -1.58 -17.69 24.84
CA ILE A 497 -1.44 -17.13 26.20
C ILE A 497 -0.92 -18.19 27.18
N PHE A 498 -1.45 -19.42 27.11
CA PHE A 498 -0.97 -20.52 27.95
C PHE A 498 0.48 -20.90 27.64
N ASN A 499 0.84 -21.00 26.36
CA ASN A 499 2.19 -21.35 25.94
C ASN A 499 3.24 -20.29 26.35
N ASN A 500 2.84 -19.01 26.42
CA ASN A 500 3.70 -17.94 26.94
C ASN A 500 4.11 -18.17 28.41
N TYR A 501 3.20 -18.71 29.23
CA TYR A 501 3.53 -19.06 30.63
C TYR A 501 4.40 -20.30 30.72
N PHE A 502 4.07 -21.36 29.98
CA PHE A 502 4.83 -22.62 29.98
C PHE A 502 6.20 -22.53 29.29
N GLN A 503 6.59 -21.35 28.77
CA GLN A 503 7.87 -21.12 28.10
C GLN A 503 8.16 -22.13 26.97
N ASN A 504 7.12 -22.56 26.25
CA ASN A 504 7.16 -23.60 25.21
C ASN A 504 7.37 -25.04 25.71
N ASP A 505 7.03 -25.36 26.97
CA ASP A 505 6.93 -26.74 27.44
C ASP A 505 5.66 -27.43 26.88
N TRP A 506 5.86 -28.24 25.85
CA TRP A 506 4.79 -28.95 25.16
C TRP A 506 4.11 -30.02 26.02
N GLN A 507 4.78 -30.57 27.04
CA GLN A 507 4.21 -31.64 27.87
C GLN A 507 3.11 -31.07 28.77
N GLN A 508 3.39 -29.97 29.46
CA GLN A 508 2.41 -29.28 30.31
C GLN A 508 1.23 -28.76 29.49
N LEU A 509 1.48 -28.23 28.29
CA LEU A 509 0.41 -27.78 27.40
C LEU A 509 -0.42 -28.96 26.85
N LEU A 510 0.20 -30.11 26.57
CA LEU A 510 -0.51 -31.34 26.17
C LEU A 510 -1.39 -31.87 27.31
N GLU A 511 -0.86 -31.92 28.53
CA GLU A 511 -1.63 -32.33 29.71
C GLU A 511 -2.85 -31.44 29.92
N LEU A 512 -2.68 -30.12 29.81
CA LEU A 512 -3.78 -29.15 29.86
C LEU A 512 -4.79 -29.38 28.73
N ALA A 513 -4.34 -29.62 27.50
CA ALA A 513 -5.21 -29.89 26.36
C ALA A 513 -6.03 -31.18 26.54
N LEU A 514 -5.37 -32.26 26.98
CA LEU A 514 -6.02 -33.55 27.26
C LEU A 514 -7.01 -33.43 28.42
N ASP A 515 -6.66 -32.67 29.46
CA ASP A 515 -7.54 -32.40 30.59
C ASP A 515 -8.80 -31.63 30.15
N LEU A 516 -8.66 -30.61 29.30
CA LEU A 516 -9.79 -29.89 28.72
C LEU A 516 -10.67 -30.81 27.85
N ILE A 517 -10.07 -31.61 26.96
CA ILE A 517 -10.79 -32.56 26.09
C ILE A 517 -11.54 -33.59 26.93
N ASN A 518 -10.91 -34.15 27.97
CA ASN A 518 -11.52 -35.13 28.85
C ASN A 518 -12.65 -34.52 29.67
N THR A 519 -12.48 -33.30 30.17
CA THR A 519 -13.51 -32.56 30.93
C THR A 519 -14.74 -32.28 30.05
N ILE A 520 -14.53 -31.91 28.79
CA ILE A 520 -15.60 -31.69 27.81
C ILE A 520 -16.34 -33.00 27.50
N ASN A 521 -15.60 -34.10 27.34
CA ASN A 521 -16.14 -35.42 27.04
C ASN A 521 -16.92 -36.01 28.23
N LEU A 522 -16.43 -35.76 29.47
CA LEU A 522 -16.94 -36.28 30.73
C LEU A 522 -17.02 -35.16 31.79
N PRO A 523 -18.08 -34.33 31.77
CA PRO A 523 -18.22 -33.19 32.69
C PRO A 523 -18.36 -33.60 34.17
N GLU A 524 -18.69 -34.87 34.45
CA GLU A 524 -18.76 -35.43 35.81
C GLU A 524 -17.41 -35.40 36.54
N LEU A 525 -16.28 -35.47 35.83
CA LEU A 525 -14.92 -35.37 36.39
C LEU A 525 -14.58 -33.98 36.95
N HIS A 526 -15.32 -32.94 36.56
CA HIS A 526 -15.07 -31.56 37.01
C HIS A 526 -15.61 -31.28 38.42
N CYS A 527 -16.61 -32.04 38.88
CA CYS A 527 -17.25 -31.82 40.19
C CYS A 527 -16.32 -32.21 41.36
N ASP A 528 -15.44 -33.19 41.17
CA ASP A 528 -14.54 -33.71 42.22
C ASP A 528 -13.35 -32.76 42.54
N ARG A 529 -12.92 -31.92 41.58
CA ARG A 529 -11.84 -30.93 41.80
C ARG A 529 -12.30 -29.70 42.59
N ILE A 530 -13.56 -29.29 42.46
CA ILE A 530 -14.11 -28.14 43.19
C ILE A 530 -14.22 -28.46 44.69
N GLN A 531 -14.54 -29.71 45.04
CA GLN A 531 -14.66 -30.14 46.44
C GLN A 531 -13.31 -30.22 47.16
N THR A 532 -12.22 -30.52 46.44
CA THR A 532 -10.87 -30.66 47.03
C THR A 532 -10.13 -29.33 47.23
N GLN A 533 -10.40 -28.29 46.43
CA GLN A 533 -9.81 -26.96 46.61
C GLN A 533 -10.51 -26.08 47.67
N SER A 534 -11.69 -26.48 48.15
CA SER A 534 -12.50 -25.70 49.10
C SER A 534 -12.18 -25.96 50.58
N GLN A 535 -11.23 -26.84 50.92
CA GLN A 535 -10.87 -27.16 52.30
C GLN A 535 -9.40 -26.83 52.61
N SER A 536 -9.13 -25.54 52.83
CA SER A 536 -7.95 -25.08 53.56
C SER A 536 -8.36 -24.05 54.61
N GLN A 537 -8.80 -24.55 55.78
CA GLN A 537 -8.80 -23.79 57.03
C GLN A 537 -7.80 -24.43 58.01
N PRO A 538 -7.18 -23.64 58.91
CA PRO A 538 -6.03 -24.07 59.66
C PRO A 538 -6.39 -24.93 60.86
N MET A 539 -5.56 -25.94 61.09
CA MET A 539 -5.20 -26.61 62.34
C MET A 539 -6.12 -26.38 63.56
N ASN A 540 -6.79 -27.44 64.00
CA ASN A 540 -6.95 -27.71 65.43
C ASN A 540 -6.62 -29.18 65.73
N SER A 541 -5.87 -29.34 66.82
CA SER A 541 -5.29 -30.56 67.35
C SER A 541 -6.30 -31.51 67.99
N ASP A 542 -5.88 -32.77 68.05
CA ASP A 542 -6.42 -33.90 68.83
C ASP A 542 -7.62 -34.65 68.24
N TYR A 543 -7.39 -35.85 67.69
CA TYR A 543 -7.65 -37.13 68.36
C TYR A 543 -7.27 -38.33 67.46
N GLN A 544 -6.90 -39.42 68.11
CA GLN A 544 -6.26 -40.62 67.60
C GLN A 544 -7.16 -41.56 66.75
N SER A 545 -6.52 -42.19 65.76
CA SER A 545 -6.64 -43.60 65.33
C SER A 545 -8.01 -44.19 64.99
N GLN A 546 -8.23 -44.49 63.71
CA GLN A 546 -8.57 -45.85 63.25
C GLN A 546 -8.41 -46.00 61.73
N THR A 547 -7.50 -46.89 61.36
CA THR A 547 -7.34 -47.53 60.05
C THR A 547 -8.67 -48.08 59.53
N ASN A 548 -9.01 -47.75 58.28
CA ASN A 548 -9.71 -48.67 57.39
C ASN A 548 -9.27 -48.41 55.94
N GLU A 549 -8.51 -49.38 55.43
CA GLU A 549 -8.22 -49.58 54.02
C GLU A 549 -9.54 -49.71 53.23
N GLN A 550 -9.85 -48.74 52.37
CA GLN A 550 -10.77 -48.97 51.25
C GLN A 550 -10.15 -48.45 49.95
N ARG A 551 -9.36 -49.37 49.37
CA ARG A 551 -9.15 -49.62 47.94
C ARG A 551 -9.36 -48.44 46.98
N LEU A 552 -8.23 -47.94 46.47
CA LEU A 552 -8.09 -47.53 45.08
C LEU A 552 -8.78 -48.56 44.16
N ILE A 553 -9.82 -48.14 43.46
CA ILE A 553 -10.36 -48.89 42.32
C ILE A 553 -9.71 -48.28 41.06
N PRO A 554 -9.05 -49.10 40.21
CA PRO A 554 -8.42 -48.64 38.98
C PRO A 554 -9.45 -48.02 38.02
N SER A 555 -8.99 -47.04 37.25
CA SER A 555 -9.67 -46.24 36.20
C SER A 555 -10.22 -47.05 35.01
N SER A 556 -10.76 -48.24 35.27
CA SER A 556 -11.27 -49.17 34.27
C SER A 556 -12.53 -49.83 34.80
N GLN A 557 -13.63 -49.07 34.91
CA GLN A 557 -15.04 -49.52 34.87
C GLN A 557 -15.98 -48.39 35.36
N LEU A 558 -16.28 -47.47 34.46
CA LEU A 558 -17.54 -46.72 34.41
C LEU A 558 -17.72 -46.36 32.93
N ASN A 559 -18.90 -46.67 32.39
CA ASN A 559 -19.24 -46.51 30.98
C ASN A 559 -20.32 -45.41 30.84
N PRO A 560 -20.02 -44.12 31.07
CA PRO A 560 -20.85 -43.03 30.58
C PRO A 560 -20.63 -42.93 29.07
N GLN A 561 -21.71 -42.82 28.29
CA GLN A 561 -21.63 -42.66 26.84
C GLN A 561 -20.69 -41.49 26.50
N GLU A 562 -19.64 -41.73 25.71
CA GLU A 562 -18.70 -40.69 25.29
C GLU A 562 -19.48 -39.59 24.54
N ARG A 563 -19.60 -38.38 25.11
CA ARG A 563 -20.34 -37.25 24.49
C ARG A 563 -19.83 -36.95 23.08
N ILE A 564 -18.53 -37.21 22.85
CA ILE A 564 -17.86 -37.08 21.55
C ILE A 564 -18.51 -37.94 20.46
N GLU A 565 -19.07 -39.11 20.78
CA GLU A 565 -19.71 -39.99 19.79
C GLU A 565 -21.19 -39.62 19.55
N THR A 566 -21.78 -38.78 20.40
CA THR A 566 -23.21 -38.42 20.36
C THR A 566 -23.49 -36.99 19.92
N ASP A 567 -22.56 -36.04 20.14
CA ASP A 567 -22.75 -34.61 19.82
C ASP A 567 -21.63 -34.10 18.89
N PRO A 568 -21.96 -33.80 17.61
CA PRO A 568 -21.00 -33.27 16.64
C PRO A 568 -20.33 -31.96 17.08
N LYS A 569 -21.00 -31.08 17.84
CA LYS A 569 -20.42 -29.80 18.28
C LYS A 569 -19.34 -30.00 19.34
N ILE A 570 -19.51 -31.02 20.19
CA ILE A 570 -18.53 -31.40 21.20
C ILE A 570 -17.29 -31.97 20.53
N LEU A 571 -17.49 -32.87 19.55
CA LEU A 571 -16.39 -33.40 18.74
C LEU A 571 -15.65 -32.28 18.01
N GLU A 572 -16.37 -31.33 17.41
CA GLU A 572 -15.80 -30.14 16.76
C GLU A 572 -14.90 -29.35 17.71
N ARG A 573 -15.37 -29.04 18.93
CA ARG A 573 -14.59 -28.33 19.95
C ARG A 573 -13.35 -29.11 20.38
N CYS A 574 -13.46 -30.41 20.59
CA CYS A 574 -12.33 -31.27 20.95
C CYS A 574 -11.26 -31.30 19.85
N ILE A 575 -11.65 -31.39 18.58
CA ILE A 575 -10.71 -31.30 17.45
C ILE A 575 -10.08 -29.90 17.40
N ASN A 576 -10.83 -28.84 17.67
CA ASN A 576 -10.29 -27.48 17.66
C ASN A 576 -9.26 -27.23 18.78
N ILE A 577 -9.48 -27.79 19.97
CA ILE A 577 -8.49 -27.79 21.07
C ILE A 577 -7.23 -28.55 20.65
N CYS A 578 -7.40 -29.76 20.10
CA CYS A 578 -6.27 -30.55 19.58
C CYS A 578 -5.49 -29.79 18.50
N ASN A 579 -6.21 -29.16 17.57
CA ASN A 579 -5.63 -28.34 16.51
C ASN A 579 -4.83 -27.15 17.06
N SER A 580 -5.40 -26.44 18.04
CA SER A 580 -4.76 -25.31 18.72
C SER A 580 -3.47 -25.73 19.44
N PHE A 581 -3.50 -26.86 20.15
CA PHE A 581 -2.31 -27.44 20.78
C PHE A 581 -1.23 -27.77 19.73
N LEU A 582 -1.59 -28.49 18.66
CA LEU A 582 -0.66 -28.91 17.60
C LEU A 582 -0.03 -27.73 16.87
N HIS A 583 -0.78 -26.64 16.67
CA HIS A 583 -0.29 -25.42 16.03
C HIS A 583 0.64 -24.62 16.95
N VAL A 584 0.25 -24.39 18.20
CA VAL A 584 0.95 -23.47 19.12
C VAL A 584 2.14 -24.13 19.83
N GLY A 585 1.96 -25.35 20.33
CA GLY A 585 2.92 -25.98 21.24
C GLY A 585 3.16 -27.46 20.95
N GLY A 586 2.89 -27.92 19.73
CA GLY A 586 3.18 -29.30 19.33
C GLY A 586 4.67 -29.66 19.44
N PRO A 587 5.01 -30.93 19.74
CA PRO A 587 6.40 -31.36 19.84
C PRO A 587 7.11 -31.28 18.49
N LYS A 588 8.31 -30.71 18.49
CA LYS A 588 9.14 -30.54 17.27
C LYS A 588 10.05 -31.73 16.95
N ASN A 589 10.14 -32.71 17.86
CA ASN A 589 11.00 -33.88 17.71
C ASN A 589 10.18 -35.12 17.28
N CYS A 590 10.74 -35.90 16.36
CA CYS A 590 10.07 -37.06 15.75
C CYS A 590 9.69 -38.15 16.77
N ASP A 591 10.58 -38.45 17.73
CA ASP A 591 10.35 -39.51 18.73
C ASP A 591 9.19 -39.18 19.65
N THR A 592 9.08 -37.91 20.06
CA THR A 592 7.97 -37.41 20.90
C THR A 592 6.66 -37.30 20.14
N LEU A 593 6.70 -37.08 18.82
CA LEU A 593 5.52 -36.99 17.97
C LEU A 593 4.78 -38.34 17.89
N SER A 594 5.51 -39.46 18.00
CA SER A 594 4.93 -40.80 18.02
C SER A 594 3.96 -41.03 19.19
N SER A 595 4.18 -40.36 20.32
CA SER A 595 3.31 -40.43 21.50
C SER A 595 1.92 -39.83 21.26
N LEU A 596 1.83 -38.86 20.33
CA LEU A 596 0.57 -38.20 19.94
C LEU A 596 -0.22 -39.02 18.91
N ARG A 597 0.36 -40.07 18.32
CA ARG A 597 -0.29 -40.86 17.28
C ARG A 597 -1.61 -41.47 17.74
N GLY A 598 -1.72 -41.88 19.00
CA GLY A 598 -2.97 -42.38 19.57
C GLY A 598 -4.09 -41.33 19.58
N LEU A 599 -3.76 -40.10 19.99
CA LEU A 599 -4.68 -38.96 19.99
C LEU A 599 -5.14 -38.60 18.57
N VAL A 600 -4.18 -38.49 17.65
CA VAL A 600 -4.43 -38.17 16.23
C VAL A 600 -5.29 -39.25 15.57
N ASN A 601 -5.02 -40.52 15.85
CA ASN A 601 -5.84 -41.61 15.32
C ASN A 601 -7.29 -41.54 15.81
N LYS A 602 -7.51 -41.32 17.13
CA LYS A 602 -8.85 -41.32 17.73
C LYS A 602 -9.69 -40.08 17.33
N LEU A 603 -9.09 -38.89 17.35
CA LEU A 603 -9.82 -37.63 17.14
C LEU A 603 -9.77 -37.11 15.70
N VAL A 604 -8.67 -37.31 14.98
CA VAL A 604 -8.42 -36.67 13.68
C VAL A 604 -8.69 -37.65 12.54
N LEU A 605 -7.96 -38.77 12.46
CA LEU A 605 -8.03 -39.67 11.30
C LEU A 605 -9.42 -40.28 11.11
N ARG A 606 -10.10 -40.68 12.19
CA ARG A 606 -11.48 -41.22 12.14
C ARG A 606 -12.49 -40.21 11.57
N ASN A 607 -12.19 -38.92 11.67
CA ASN A 607 -13.12 -37.83 11.35
C ASN A 607 -12.76 -37.06 10.06
N LEU A 608 -11.72 -37.49 9.33
CA LEU A 608 -11.37 -36.91 8.02
C LEU A 608 -12.51 -37.06 6.99
N ALA A 609 -13.24 -38.18 7.04
CA ALA A 609 -14.39 -38.46 6.18
C ALA A 609 -15.72 -38.47 6.96
N HIS A 610 -15.83 -37.65 8.02
CA HIS A 610 -17.03 -37.60 8.86
C HIS A 610 -18.29 -37.37 8.00
N PRO A 611 -19.37 -38.18 8.11
CA PRO A 611 -20.46 -38.18 7.13
C PRO A 611 -21.30 -36.89 7.13
N GLU A 612 -21.54 -36.31 8.31
CA GLU A 612 -22.61 -35.30 8.49
C GLU A 612 -22.12 -33.85 8.63
N SER A 613 -20.81 -33.59 8.79
CA SER A 613 -20.30 -32.25 9.13
C SER A 613 -19.05 -31.86 8.33
N GLU A 614 -19.19 -30.82 7.52
CA GLU A 614 -18.11 -30.19 6.75
C GLU A 614 -17.05 -29.56 7.64
N LYS A 615 -17.47 -28.93 8.74
CA LYS A 615 -16.59 -28.23 9.67
C LYS A 615 -15.68 -29.21 10.42
N ILE A 616 -16.19 -30.39 10.79
CA ILE A 616 -15.39 -31.44 11.44
C ILE A 616 -14.32 -31.98 10.48
N ARG A 617 -14.67 -32.21 9.21
CA ARG A 617 -13.69 -32.64 8.21
C ARG A 617 -12.61 -31.58 8.00
N LEU A 618 -12.98 -30.31 7.81
CA LEU A 618 -12.05 -29.20 7.66
C LEU A 618 -11.08 -29.08 8.86
N LEU A 619 -11.62 -29.12 10.09
CA LEU A 619 -10.80 -29.07 11.31
C LEU A 619 -9.89 -30.29 11.43
N SER A 620 -10.33 -31.46 10.97
CA SER A 620 -9.50 -32.68 10.95
C SER A 620 -8.35 -32.55 9.95
N VAL A 621 -8.57 -31.96 8.77
CA VAL A 621 -7.48 -31.67 7.81
C VAL A 621 -6.48 -30.69 8.41
N LYS A 622 -6.94 -29.62 9.09
CA LYS A 622 -6.06 -28.67 9.79
C LYS A 622 -5.23 -29.34 10.88
N ALA A 623 -5.86 -30.14 11.73
CA ALA A 623 -5.17 -30.86 12.79
C ALA A 623 -4.14 -31.85 12.22
N LEU A 624 -4.47 -32.57 11.14
CA LEU A 624 -3.53 -33.45 10.47
C LEU A 624 -2.37 -32.66 9.85
N GLY A 625 -2.65 -31.52 9.21
CA GLY A 625 -1.65 -30.63 8.62
C GLY A 625 -0.66 -30.12 9.66
N ASN A 626 -1.16 -29.63 10.79
CA ASN A 626 -0.35 -29.16 11.91
C ASN A 626 0.47 -30.28 12.56
N TYR A 627 -0.09 -31.49 12.68
CA TYR A 627 0.65 -32.67 13.13
C TYR A 627 1.77 -33.05 12.15
N CYS A 628 1.48 -33.07 10.85
CA CYS A 628 2.44 -33.40 9.81
C CYS A 628 3.55 -32.36 9.70
N PHE A 629 3.24 -31.07 9.83
CA PHE A 629 4.20 -29.97 9.66
C PHE A 629 5.41 -30.08 10.61
N GLN A 630 5.28 -30.76 11.75
CA GLN A 630 6.38 -30.95 12.71
C GLN A 630 7.49 -31.90 12.23
N SER A 631 7.23 -32.79 11.26
CA SER A 631 8.23 -33.75 10.78
C SER A 631 8.03 -34.21 9.33
N VAL A 632 9.13 -34.29 8.57
CA VAL A 632 9.14 -34.87 7.21
C VAL A 632 8.63 -36.31 7.19
N VAL A 633 8.91 -37.09 8.25
CA VAL A 633 8.50 -38.49 8.32
C VAL A 633 6.97 -38.60 8.35
N THR A 634 6.32 -37.74 9.13
CA THR A 634 4.86 -37.67 9.19
C THR A 634 4.25 -37.09 7.93
N ILE A 635 4.90 -36.11 7.28
CA ILE A 635 4.47 -35.62 5.95
C ILE A 635 4.45 -36.80 4.97
N ASN A 636 5.57 -37.51 4.81
CA ASN A 636 5.68 -38.62 3.86
C ASN A 636 4.69 -39.76 4.16
N SER A 637 4.35 -39.98 5.44
CA SER A 637 3.38 -40.99 5.85
C SER A 637 1.93 -40.64 5.45
N PHE A 638 1.57 -39.36 5.47
CA PHE A 638 0.20 -38.88 5.22
C PHE A 638 0.03 -38.10 3.92
N LEU A 639 1.10 -37.91 3.13
CA LEU A 639 1.07 -37.14 1.88
C LEU A 639 0.02 -37.64 0.90
N LYS A 640 -0.11 -38.97 0.76
CA LYS A 640 -1.14 -39.61 -0.09
C LYS A 640 -2.57 -39.22 0.35
N VAL A 641 -2.81 -39.04 1.65
CA VAL A 641 -4.10 -38.62 2.21
C VAL A 641 -4.43 -37.18 1.79
N PHE A 642 -3.46 -36.25 1.86
CA PHE A 642 -3.67 -34.87 1.40
C PHE A 642 -4.00 -34.80 -0.10
N ILE A 643 -3.36 -35.65 -0.91
CA ILE A 643 -3.60 -35.71 -2.36
C ILE A 643 -5.00 -36.26 -2.66
N GLU A 644 -5.42 -37.31 -1.94
CA GLU A 644 -6.76 -37.88 -2.06
C GLU A 644 -7.84 -36.86 -1.68
N ILE A 645 -7.65 -36.14 -0.56
CA ILE A 645 -8.54 -35.04 -0.16
C ILE A 645 -8.58 -33.96 -1.26
N LEU A 646 -7.43 -33.58 -1.80
CA LEU A 646 -7.37 -32.55 -2.85
C LEU A 646 -8.12 -32.95 -4.14
N LYS A 647 -8.11 -34.24 -4.50
CA LYS A 647 -8.70 -34.77 -5.75
C LYS A 647 -10.16 -35.21 -5.61
N GLU A 648 -10.49 -35.94 -4.55
CA GLU A 648 -11.74 -36.71 -4.43
C GLU A 648 -12.74 -36.11 -3.43
N GLU A 649 -12.31 -35.18 -2.58
CA GLU A 649 -13.19 -34.61 -1.56
C GLU A 649 -14.33 -33.81 -2.21
N ASN A 650 -15.57 -34.22 -1.95
CA ASN A 650 -16.77 -33.51 -2.42
C ASN A 650 -16.92 -32.12 -1.78
N TYR A 651 -16.21 -31.89 -0.67
CA TYR A 651 -16.33 -30.73 0.19
C TYR A 651 -15.17 -29.79 -0.05
N LEU A 652 -15.53 -28.59 -0.44
CA LEU A 652 -14.65 -27.79 -1.25
C LEU A 652 -13.57 -27.06 -0.42
N ASP A 653 -13.89 -26.60 0.80
CA ASP A 653 -12.92 -25.88 1.65
C ASP A 653 -11.78 -26.77 2.18
N ALA A 654 -12.03 -28.07 2.37
CA ALA A 654 -10.99 -29.02 2.77
C ALA A 654 -9.93 -29.21 1.69
N ARG A 655 -10.30 -29.13 0.40
CA ARG A 655 -9.38 -29.16 -0.74
C ARG A 655 -8.44 -27.96 -0.72
N VAL A 656 -9.01 -26.77 -0.50
CA VAL A 656 -8.27 -25.51 -0.36
C VAL A 656 -7.27 -25.60 0.78
N GLU A 657 -7.69 -26.11 1.93
CA GLU A 657 -6.80 -26.23 3.08
C GLU A 657 -5.70 -27.29 2.87
N ALA A 658 -6.02 -28.43 2.25
CA ALA A 658 -5.03 -29.44 1.87
C ALA A 658 -3.97 -28.85 0.92
N LEU A 659 -4.36 -28.04 -0.06
CA LEU A 659 -3.43 -27.38 -0.97
C LEU A 659 -2.48 -26.43 -0.24
N LYS A 660 -2.98 -25.64 0.72
CA LYS A 660 -2.13 -24.75 1.54
C LYS A 660 -1.06 -25.54 2.29
N TYR A 661 -1.45 -26.63 2.97
CA TYR A 661 -0.48 -27.47 3.67
C TYR A 661 0.55 -28.11 2.72
N ILE A 662 0.14 -28.53 1.52
CA ILE A 662 1.09 -29.04 0.52
C ILE A 662 2.12 -27.96 0.16
N PHE A 663 1.70 -26.72 -0.07
CA PHE A 663 2.62 -25.60 -0.28
C PHE A 663 3.49 -25.29 0.93
N ASP A 664 2.95 -25.35 2.15
CA ASP A 664 3.69 -25.10 3.39
C ASP A 664 4.74 -26.20 3.63
N PHE A 665 4.42 -27.47 3.35
CA PHE A 665 5.37 -28.57 3.40
C PHE A 665 6.53 -28.34 2.43
N VAL A 666 6.22 -27.97 1.18
CA VAL A 666 7.24 -27.66 0.16
C VAL A 666 8.06 -26.43 0.55
N GLY A 667 7.42 -25.36 1.01
CA GLY A 667 8.07 -24.13 1.43
C GLY A 667 9.01 -24.32 2.62
N PHE A 668 8.63 -25.16 3.60
CA PHE A 668 9.44 -25.36 4.79
C PHE A 668 10.51 -26.45 4.63
N TYR A 669 10.18 -27.60 4.04
CA TYR A 669 11.08 -28.76 3.94
C TYR A 669 11.77 -28.91 2.58
N GLY A 670 11.24 -28.29 1.52
CA GLY A 670 11.72 -28.42 0.15
C GLY A 670 11.28 -29.73 -0.51
N LEU A 671 11.16 -29.71 -1.84
CA LEU A 671 10.66 -30.84 -2.62
C LEU A 671 11.51 -32.12 -2.51
N ARG A 672 12.84 -31.99 -2.33
CA ARG A 672 13.75 -33.15 -2.33
C ARG A 672 13.55 -34.12 -1.16
N LYS A 673 13.02 -33.63 -0.03
CA LYS A 673 12.83 -34.44 1.19
C LYS A 673 11.45 -35.10 1.25
N ILE A 674 10.50 -34.60 0.46
CA ILE A 674 9.12 -35.06 0.44
C ILE A 674 8.99 -36.15 -0.62
N ASN A 675 8.64 -37.37 -0.20
CA ASN A 675 8.52 -38.53 -1.07
C ASN A 675 7.29 -39.35 -0.71
N PHE A 676 6.76 -40.07 -1.71
CA PHE A 676 5.75 -41.09 -1.46
C PHE A 676 6.38 -42.26 -0.70
N VAL A 677 5.83 -42.56 0.47
CA VAL A 677 6.16 -43.79 1.20
C VAL A 677 5.06 -44.81 0.95
N ASP A 678 5.46 -46.03 0.63
CA ASP A 678 4.59 -47.19 0.67
C ASP A 678 4.50 -47.66 2.12
N SER A 679 3.47 -47.23 2.83
CA SER A 679 3.24 -47.72 4.19
C SER A 679 2.67 -49.15 4.14
N ASP A 680 3.48 -50.13 4.53
CA ASP A 680 3.06 -51.50 4.90
C ASP A 680 2.28 -51.56 6.24
N ASN A 681 1.74 -50.45 6.74
CA ASN A 681 1.00 -50.42 7.99
C ASN A 681 -0.47 -50.82 7.78
N SER A 682 -0.69 -52.12 7.90
CA SER A 682 -1.98 -52.83 7.98
C SER A 682 -2.94 -52.36 9.10
N SER A 683 -2.58 -51.36 9.90
CA SER A 683 -3.41 -50.82 10.99
C SER A 683 -4.25 -49.60 10.60
N ILE A 684 -3.98 -48.93 9.47
CA ILE A 684 -4.82 -47.82 8.97
C ILE A 684 -5.98 -48.37 8.09
N ARG A 685 -5.80 -49.55 7.49
CA ARG A 685 -6.78 -50.17 6.57
C ARG A 685 -8.12 -50.58 7.20
N ASN A 686 -8.20 -50.76 8.52
CA ASN A 686 -9.35 -51.43 9.14
C ASN A 686 -10.36 -50.50 9.84
N GLN A 687 -10.23 -49.17 9.73
CA GLN A 687 -11.20 -48.24 10.36
C GLN A 687 -11.72 -47.12 9.46
N SER A 688 -11.25 -47.01 8.21
CA SER A 688 -11.80 -46.13 7.18
C SER A 688 -12.55 -46.94 6.12
N ASN A 689 -13.72 -47.50 6.46
CA ASN A 689 -14.49 -48.37 5.57
C ASN A 689 -15.15 -47.66 4.36
N SER A 690 -14.60 -46.54 3.88
CA SER A 690 -14.95 -45.98 2.56
C SER A 690 -13.78 -45.41 1.74
N MET A 691 -12.52 -45.57 2.16
CA MET A 691 -11.35 -45.13 1.38
C MET A 691 -10.58 -46.35 0.84
N ASN A 692 -11.16 -47.04 -0.15
CA ASN A 692 -10.61 -48.27 -0.72
C ASN A 692 -9.78 -48.06 -2.01
N ASN A 693 -9.43 -46.82 -2.39
CA ASN A 693 -8.72 -46.54 -3.65
C ASN A 693 -7.32 -45.93 -3.50
N SER A 694 -6.73 -45.92 -2.30
CA SER A 694 -5.40 -45.33 -2.04
C SER A 694 -4.21 -46.01 -2.76
N HIS A 695 -4.46 -47.06 -3.56
CA HIS A 695 -3.47 -47.75 -4.39
C HIS A 695 -3.23 -47.09 -5.76
N ASP A 696 -4.09 -46.18 -6.20
CA ASP A 696 -4.06 -45.69 -7.59
C ASP A 696 -3.10 -44.50 -7.81
N VAL A 697 -2.81 -43.71 -6.77
CA VAL A 697 -1.91 -42.54 -6.87
C VAL A 697 -0.44 -42.93 -6.96
N SER A 698 -0.03 -44.00 -6.26
CA SER A 698 1.37 -44.48 -6.25
C SER A 698 1.77 -45.16 -7.56
N ASN A 699 0.80 -45.67 -8.32
CA ASN A 699 1.04 -46.29 -9.63
C ASN A 699 1.10 -45.27 -10.77
N ARG A 700 0.59 -44.04 -10.55
CA ARG A 700 0.46 -43.02 -11.60
C ARG A 700 1.63 -42.03 -11.63
N TYR A 701 2.37 -41.88 -10.53
CA TYR A 701 3.49 -40.95 -10.40
C TYR A 701 4.72 -41.64 -9.83
N GLU A 702 5.88 -41.45 -10.45
CA GLU A 702 7.13 -42.04 -9.95
C GLU A 702 7.63 -41.32 -8.69
N ASN A 703 7.36 -40.02 -8.57
CA ASN A 703 7.78 -39.22 -7.42
C ASN A 703 6.84 -38.03 -7.18
N PHE A 704 7.00 -37.40 -6.01
CA PHE A 704 6.16 -36.26 -5.61
C PHE A 704 6.36 -35.03 -6.50
N PHE A 705 7.55 -34.83 -7.08
CA PHE A 705 7.82 -33.69 -7.95
C PHE A 705 6.98 -33.74 -9.24
N GLU A 706 6.82 -34.91 -9.84
CA GLU A 706 5.99 -35.13 -11.02
C GLU A 706 4.52 -34.79 -10.72
N PHE A 707 3.98 -35.37 -9.64
CA PHE A 707 2.62 -35.05 -9.16
C PHE A 707 2.45 -33.55 -8.88
N PHE A 708 3.42 -32.95 -8.19
CA PHE A 708 3.36 -31.53 -7.82
C PHE A 708 3.34 -30.63 -9.04
N SER A 709 4.11 -30.98 -10.07
CA SER A 709 4.15 -30.24 -11.33
C SER A 709 2.84 -30.38 -12.12
N GLU A 710 2.26 -31.57 -12.22
CA GLU A 710 0.95 -31.75 -12.89
C GLU A 710 -0.16 -30.99 -12.14
N MET A 711 -0.21 -31.09 -10.81
CA MET A 711 -1.15 -30.35 -9.98
C MET A 711 -1.06 -28.84 -10.21
N LEU A 712 0.16 -28.29 -10.32
CA LEU A 712 0.33 -26.86 -10.63
C LEU A 712 -0.23 -26.52 -12.02
N LEU A 713 -0.01 -27.37 -13.03
CA LEU A 713 -0.55 -27.14 -14.37
C LEU A 713 -2.09 -27.16 -14.37
N ASP A 714 -2.71 -28.06 -13.60
CA ASP A 714 -4.16 -28.17 -13.48
C ASP A 714 -4.79 -26.93 -12.80
N PHE A 715 -4.13 -26.37 -11.79
CA PHE A 715 -4.65 -25.22 -11.05
C PHE A 715 -4.28 -23.87 -11.66
N LEU A 716 -3.22 -23.77 -12.46
CA LEU A 716 -2.78 -22.53 -13.11
C LEU A 716 -3.47 -22.31 -14.48
N VAL A 717 -4.78 -22.56 -14.52
CA VAL A 717 -5.64 -22.37 -15.71
C VAL A 717 -6.51 -21.14 -15.50
N GLU A 718 -6.87 -20.44 -16.58
CA GLU A 718 -7.68 -19.23 -16.48
C GLU A 718 -9.06 -19.53 -15.86
N PRO A 719 -9.47 -18.76 -14.82
CA PRO A 719 -10.80 -18.91 -14.25
C PRO A 719 -11.89 -18.68 -15.31
N SER A 720 -12.93 -19.52 -15.30
CA SER A 720 -13.93 -19.60 -16.38
C SER A 720 -14.84 -18.36 -16.50
N MET A 721 -14.95 -17.56 -15.44
CA MET A 721 -15.78 -16.35 -15.40
C MET A 721 -15.20 -15.35 -14.40
N GLU A 722 -15.75 -14.13 -14.37
CA GLU A 722 -15.28 -13.08 -13.49
C GLU A 722 -15.28 -13.50 -11.99
N PRO A 723 -14.23 -13.19 -11.21
CA PRO A 723 -14.11 -13.63 -9.81
C PRO A 723 -15.29 -13.26 -8.92
N ALA A 724 -15.89 -12.09 -9.14
CA ALA A 724 -17.06 -11.62 -8.40
C ALA A 724 -18.30 -12.54 -8.58
N ILE A 725 -18.39 -13.22 -9.72
CA ILE A 725 -19.44 -14.20 -10.02
C ILE A 725 -19.05 -15.58 -9.49
N MET A 726 -17.79 -15.99 -9.68
CA MET A 726 -17.30 -17.28 -9.18
C MET A 726 -17.46 -17.40 -7.67
N LYS A 727 -17.12 -16.33 -6.92
CA LYS A 727 -17.21 -16.30 -5.45
C LYS A 727 -18.64 -16.42 -4.91
N LYS A 728 -19.68 -16.19 -5.72
CA LYS A 728 -21.08 -16.33 -5.28
C LYS A 728 -21.57 -17.78 -5.23
N ARG A 729 -20.93 -18.71 -5.95
CA ARG A 729 -21.34 -20.12 -5.98
C ARG A 729 -20.24 -20.98 -5.36
N PRO A 730 -20.56 -21.98 -4.52
CA PRO A 730 -19.56 -22.72 -3.75
C PRO A 730 -18.54 -23.45 -4.63
N LYS A 731 -18.98 -24.14 -5.70
CA LYS A 731 -18.09 -24.88 -6.61
C LYS A 731 -17.08 -23.98 -7.33
N THR A 732 -17.57 -22.95 -8.01
CA THR A 732 -16.71 -22.00 -8.74
C THR A 732 -15.88 -21.13 -7.80
N ARG A 733 -16.37 -20.82 -6.59
CA ARG A 733 -15.56 -20.13 -5.57
C ARG A 733 -14.28 -20.91 -5.31
N ILE A 734 -14.39 -22.23 -5.22
CA ILE A 734 -13.28 -23.06 -4.79
C ILE A 734 -12.32 -23.32 -5.94
N GLU A 735 -12.81 -23.45 -7.16
CA GLU A 735 -11.95 -23.43 -8.36
C GLU A 735 -11.10 -22.15 -8.39
N TYR A 736 -11.70 -21.00 -8.10
CA TYR A 736 -10.97 -19.73 -8.00
C TYR A 736 -10.00 -19.71 -6.81
N ASP A 737 -10.42 -20.16 -5.63
CA ASP A 737 -9.58 -20.19 -4.43
C ASP A 737 -8.36 -21.12 -4.62
N LEU A 738 -8.53 -22.27 -5.29
CA LEU A 738 -7.44 -23.18 -5.66
C LEU A 738 -6.47 -22.52 -6.66
N PHE A 739 -6.99 -21.82 -7.68
CA PHE A 739 -6.16 -21.04 -8.61
C PHE A 739 -5.36 -19.94 -7.87
N ASP A 740 -6.01 -19.12 -7.05
CA ASP A 740 -5.35 -18.01 -6.34
C ASP A 740 -4.29 -18.52 -5.35
N ILE A 741 -4.57 -19.61 -4.63
CA ILE A 741 -3.61 -20.26 -3.74
C ILE A 741 -2.45 -20.88 -4.53
N ALA A 742 -2.71 -21.50 -5.68
CA ALA A 742 -1.65 -22.05 -6.52
C ALA A 742 -0.71 -20.95 -7.04
N VAL A 743 -1.27 -19.82 -7.52
CA VAL A 743 -0.49 -18.65 -7.95
C VAL A 743 0.36 -18.11 -6.81
N ARG A 744 -0.26 -17.81 -5.65
CA ARG A 744 0.45 -17.24 -4.50
C ARG A 744 1.47 -18.21 -3.91
N GLY A 745 1.11 -19.48 -3.79
CA GLY A 745 1.96 -20.56 -3.29
C GLY A 745 3.20 -20.73 -4.17
N LEU A 746 3.02 -20.79 -5.49
CA LEU A 746 4.11 -20.89 -6.45
C LEU A 746 5.07 -19.69 -6.38
N CYS A 747 4.54 -18.45 -6.35
CA CYS A 747 5.35 -17.25 -6.15
C CYS A 747 6.19 -17.32 -4.86
N LYS A 748 5.58 -17.74 -3.74
CA LYS A 748 6.29 -17.85 -2.45
C LYS A 748 7.43 -18.87 -2.51
N ILE A 749 7.20 -20.06 -3.05
CA ILE A 749 8.23 -21.12 -3.10
C ILE A 749 9.35 -20.80 -4.10
N LEU A 750 9.06 -20.08 -5.19
CA LEU A 750 10.06 -19.54 -6.11
C LEU A 750 10.90 -18.47 -5.41
N TYR A 751 10.25 -17.52 -4.73
CA TYR A 751 10.92 -16.43 -4.02
C TYR A 751 11.85 -16.93 -2.89
N ILE A 752 11.42 -17.93 -2.12
CA ILE A 752 12.23 -18.52 -1.04
C ILE A 752 13.35 -19.44 -1.61
N GLY A 753 13.32 -19.76 -2.91
CA GLY A 753 14.30 -20.63 -3.56
C GLY A 753 14.13 -22.12 -3.24
N ARG A 754 12.93 -22.56 -2.81
CA ARG A 754 12.65 -24.00 -2.57
C ARG A 754 12.16 -24.75 -3.80
N PHE A 755 11.80 -24.01 -4.83
CA PHE A 755 11.45 -24.48 -6.16
C PHE A 755 12.11 -23.56 -7.20
N SER A 756 12.54 -24.11 -8.32
CA SER A 756 13.08 -23.33 -9.44
C SER A 756 12.61 -23.97 -10.74
N SER A 757 11.87 -23.21 -11.53
CA SER A 757 11.46 -23.59 -12.88
C SER A 757 11.20 -22.33 -13.71
N SER A 758 11.96 -22.18 -14.80
CA SER A 758 11.74 -21.13 -15.80
C SER A 758 10.37 -21.26 -16.47
N ASP A 759 9.87 -22.48 -16.62
CA ASP A 759 8.60 -22.75 -17.29
C ASP A 759 7.41 -22.30 -16.45
N PHE A 760 7.46 -22.53 -15.14
CA PHE A 760 6.44 -22.02 -14.22
C PHE A 760 6.56 -20.52 -14.01
N LEU A 761 7.77 -19.93 -14.03
CA LEU A 761 7.94 -18.49 -14.06
C LEU A 761 7.31 -17.89 -15.33
N ALA A 762 7.56 -18.48 -16.49
CA ALA A 762 6.93 -18.08 -17.76
C ALA A 762 5.40 -18.17 -17.66
N LYS A 763 4.86 -19.27 -17.11
CA LYS A 763 3.42 -19.42 -16.89
C LYS A 763 2.83 -18.28 -16.04
N LEU A 764 3.49 -17.91 -14.93
CA LEU A 764 3.05 -16.79 -14.09
C LEU A 764 3.08 -15.45 -14.83
N MET A 765 4.10 -15.22 -15.66
CA MET A 765 4.18 -14.01 -16.50
C MET A 765 3.02 -13.96 -17.51
N ILE A 766 2.71 -15.08 -18.15
CA ILE A 766 1.57 -15.17 -19.06
C ILE A 766 0.25 -14.96 -18.31
N ILE A 767 0.07 -15.55 -17.13
CA ILE A 767 -1.11 -15.29 -16.29
C ILE A 767 -1.29 -13.79 -16.03
N PHE A 768 -0.20 -13.09 -15.68
CA PHE A 768 -0.25 -11.65 -15.41
C PHE A 768 -0.64 -10.82 -16.64
N ILE A 769 -0.20 -11.23 -17.84
CA ILE A 769 -0.39 -10.47 -19.08
C ILE A 769 -1.73 -10.79 -19.76
N THR A 770 -2.12 -12.06 -19.83
CA THR A 770 -3.23 -12.50 -20.70
C THR A 770 -4.53 -12.78 -19.97
N TYR A 771 -4.49 -13.17 -18.68
CA TYR A 771 -5.71 -13.60 -17.99
C TYR A 771 -6.58 -12.40 -17.64
N LYS A 772 -7.86 -12.48 -18.02
CA LYS A 772 -8.85 -11.43 -17.80
C LYS A 772 -9.59 -11.63 -16.49
N ASN A 773 -9.86 -12.88 -16.13
CA ASN A 773 -10.69 -13.25 -14.98
C ASN A 773 -9.90 -13.39 -13.67
N ILE A 774 -8.99 -12.46 -13.38
CA ILE A 774 -8.19 -12.43 -12.15
C ILE A 774 -8.47 -11.16 -11.34
N THR A 775 -8.42 -11.25 -10.01
CA THR A 775 -8.65 -10.06 -9.17
C THR A 775 -7.51 -9.04 -9.28
N THR A 776 -7.81 -7.76 -9.04
CA THR A 776 -6.83 -6.68 -8.92
C THR A 776 -5.74 -7.00 -7.90
N ASP A 777 -6.11 -7.62 -6.78
CA ASP A 777 -5.20 -8.01 -5.72
C ASP A 777 -4.21 -9.10 -6.16
N THR A 778 -4.68 -10.09 -6.93
CA THR A 778 -3.81 -11.15 -7.49
C THR A 778 -2.84 -10.54 -8.53
N LYS A 779 -3.31 -9.63 -9.40
CA LYS A 779 -2.44 -8.89 -10.33
C LYS A 779 -1.39 -8.08 -9.58
N TYR A 780 -1.79 -7.35 -8.55
CA TYR A 780 -0.89 -6.54 -7.72
C TYR A 780 0.14 -7.42 -7.00
N PHE A 781 -0.28 -8.57 -6.45
CA PHE A 781 0.61 -9.54 -5.82
C PHE A 781 1.66 -10.09 -6.79
N LEU A 782 1.25 -10.47 -8.00
CA LEU A 782 2.16 -10.91 -9.07
C LEU A 782 3.16 -9.82 -9.43
N ARG A 783 2.70 -8.57 -9.59
CA ARG A 783 3.55 -7.42 -9.89
C ARG A 783 4.63 -7.23 -8.83
N ILE A 784 4.26 -7.23 -7.55
CA ILE A 784 5.24 -7.14 -6.45
C ILE A 784 6.20 -8.33 -6.49
N PHE A 785 5.68 -9.54 -6.69
CA PHE A 785 6.50 -10.74 -6.75
C PHE A 785 7.58 -10.61 -7.83
N PHE A 786 7.23 -10.23 -9.07
CA PHE A 786 8.22 -10.12 -10.15
C PHE A 786 9.30 -9.09 -9.84
N HIS A 787 8.91 -7.92 -9.32
CA HIS A 787 9.86 -6.89 -8.91
C HIS A 787 10.79 -7.40 -7.80
N ARG A 788 10.25 -7.91 -6.69
CA ARG A 788 11.05 -8.42 -5.57
C ARG A 788 11.90 -9.63 -5.92
N TYR A 789 11.41 -10.48 -6.82
CA TYR A 789 12.17 -11.64 -7.30
C TYR A 789 13.33 -11.19 -8.19
N SER A 790 13.15 -10.15 -9.02
CA SER A 790 14.23 -9.55 -9.82
C SER A 790 15.32 -8.91 -8.96
N GLU A 791 14.96 -8.22 -7.88
CA GLU A 791 15.92 -7.63 -6.93
C GLU A 791 16.79 -8.69 -6.24
N ASN A 792 16.27 -9.90 -6.06
CA ASN A 792 16.94 -11.00 -5.35
C ASN A 792 17.63 -12.02 -6.29
N ILE A 793 17.84 -11.70 -7.56
CA ILE A 793 18.47 -12.63 -8.54
C ILE A 793 19.89 -13.04 -8.11
N GLU A 794 20.65 -12.17 -7.45
CA GLU A 794 22.00 -12.51 -6.97
C GLU A 794 21.98 -13.67 -5.96
N ALA A 795 21.06 -13.62 -5.00
CA ALA A 795 20.85 -14.70 -4.03
C ALA A 795 20.40 -16.00 -4.72
N PHE A 796 19.63 -15.89 -5.80
CA PHE A 796 19.24 -17.05 -6.62
C PHE A 796 20.46 -17.71 -7.27
N PHE A 797 21.39 -16.95 -7.85
CA PHE A 797 22.61 -17.48 -8.46
C PHE A 797 23.47 -18.25 -7.46
N ASP A 798 23.65 -17.69 -6.27
CA ASP A 798 24.42 -18.34 -5.20
C ASP A 798 23.74 -19.63 -4.72
N HIS A 799 22.42 -19.61 -4.56
CA HIS A 799 21.66 -20.76 -4.07
C HIS A 799 21.65 -21.92 -5.06
N PHE A 800 21.35 -21.64 -6.34
CA PHE A 800 21.22 -22.67 -7.37
C PHE A 800 22.52 -22.96 -8.13
N LYS A 801 23.59 -22.19 -7.87
CA LYS A 801 24.89 -22.31 -8.54
C LYS A 801 24.77 -22.20 -10.07
N THR A 802 23.91 -21.30 -10.52
CA THR A 802 23.70 -20.99 -11.94
C THR A 802 24.13 -19.56 -12.23
N LYS A 803 24.51 -19.29 -13.48
CA LYS A 803 24.80 -17.93 -13.95
C LYS A 803 23.68 -17.35 -14.83
N ASN A 804 22.66 -18.14 -15.11
CA ASN A 804 21.58 -17.79 -16.03
C ASN A 804 20.41 -17.24 -15.23
N SER A 805 19.97 -16.04 -15.59
CA SER A 805 18.77 -15.44 -15.01
C SER A 805 17.53 -16.30 -15.32
N PRO A 806 16.68 -16.60 -14.32
CA PRO A 806 15.45 -17.35 -14.55
C PRO A 806 14.49 -16.60 -15.49
N PHE A 807 14.53 -15.26 -15.50
CA PHE A 807 13.76 -14.44 -16.44
C PHE A 807 14.25 -14.59 -17.89
N ASN A 808 15.57 -14.69 -18.10
CA ASN A 808 16.14 -14.92 -19.43
C ASN A 808 15.72 -16.30 -19.96
N ASP A 809 15.74 -17.33 -19.11
CA ASP A 809 15.32 -18.68 -19.49
C ASP A 809 13.80 -18.76 -19.73
N ALA A 810 13.00 -18.00 -18.98
CA ALA A 810 11.55 -17.92 -19.15
C ALA A 810 11.12 -17.23 -20.47
N TYR A 811 11.94 -16.31 -21.01
CA TYR A 811 11.61 -15.50 -22.19
C TYR A 811 11.13 -16.34 -23.38
N VAL A 812 11.90 -17.37 -23.74
CA VAL A 812 11.58 -18.25 -24.88
C VAL A 812 10.29 -19.03 -24.63
N GLN A 813 10.08 -19.45 -23.38
CA GLN A 813 8.89 -20.22 -22.99
C GLN A 813 7.63 -19.34 -22.99
N CYS A 814 7.71 -18.07 -22.59
CA CYS A 814 6.62 -17.11 -22.73
C CYS A 814 6.16 -16.98 -24.19
N PHE A 815 7.10 -16.85 -25.12
CA PHE A 815 6.79 -16.78 -26.55
C PHE A 815 6.10 -18.06 -27.04
N LYS A 816 6.59 -19.24 -26.65
CA LYS A 816 5.94 -20.52 -27.01
C LYS A 816 4.50 -20.58 -26.51
N MET A 817 4.27 -20.24 -25.24
CA MET A 817 2.94 -20.22 -24.65
C MET A 817 1.99 -19.21 -25.32
N LEU A 818 2.48 -18.03 -25.70
CA LEU A 818 1.68 -17.05 -26.44
C LEU A 818 1.39 -17.51 -27.87
N MET A 819 2.32 -18.19 -28.55
CA MET A 819 2.08 -18.73 -29.88
C MET A 819 1.05 -19.87 -29.89
N GLU A 820 0.88 -20.57 -28.76
CA GLU A 820 -0.16 -21.59 -28.62
C GLU A 820 -1.54 -21.00 -28.33
N ASN A 821 -1.61 -19.87 -27.60
CA ASN A 821 -2.86 -19.38 -27.01
C ASN A 821 -3.34 -18.01 -27.52
N ASP A 822 -2.46 -17.14 -28.01
CA ASP A 822 -2.74 -15.73 -28.37
C ASP A 822 -1.83 -15.22 -29.50
N VAL A 823 -1.84 -15.88 -30.67
CA VAL A 823 -0.98 -15.52 -31.82
C VAL A 823 -1.26 -14.11 -32.35
N THR A 824 -2.49 -13.62 -32.20
CA THR A 824 -2.94 -12.38 -32.85
C THR A 824 -2.59 -11.10 -32.10
N ASN A 825 -2.26 -11.18 -30.81
CA ASN A 825 -2.10 -10.00 -29.97
C ASN A 825 -0.64 -9.61 -29.79
N LEU A 826 -0.13 -8.76 -30.69
CA LEU A 826 1.24 -8.26 -30.63
C LEU A 826 1.56 -7.56 -29.30
N ASN A 827 0.57 -6.92 -28.66
CA ASN A 827 0.75 -6.24 -27.38
C ASN A 827 1.17 -7.20 -26.26
N SER A 828 0.63 -8.43 -26.24
CA SER A 828 1.03 -9.46 -25.26
C SER A 828 2.53 -9.78 -25.36
N TYR A 829 3.07 -9.83 -26.58
CA TYR A 829 4.50 -10.06 -26.82
C TYR A 829 5.35 -8.84 -26.44
N GLU A 830 4.88 -7.62 -26.74
CA GLU A 830 5.57 -6.38 -26.32
C GLU A 830 5.65 -6.28 -24.79
N MET A 831 4.58 -6.64 -24.07
CA MET A 831 4.57 -6.67 -22.61
C MET A 831 5.56 -7.68 -22.04
N VAL A 832 5.69 -8.88 -22.64
CA VAL A 832 6.72 -9.86 -22.23
C VAL A 832 8.13 -9.29 -22.41
N VAL A 833 8.39 -8.63 -23.55
CA VAL A 833 9.69 -8.01 -23.84
C VAL A 833 10.04 -6.95 -22.80
N ASP A 834 9.12 -6.02 -22.54
CA ASP A 834 9.39 -4.93 -21.60
C ASP A 834 9.51 -5.43 -20.16
N MET A 835 8.74 -6.45 -19.78
CA MET A 835 8.82 -7.06 -18.46
C MET A 835 10.14 -7.79 -18.22
N VAL A 836 10.63 -8.58 -19.20
CA VAL A 836 11.93 -9.26 -19.07
C VAL A 836 13.07 -8.24 -19.09
N ASP A 837 13.01 -7.20 -19.93
CA ASP A 837 14.02 -6.13 -19.93
C ASP A 837 14.13 -5.44 -18.57
N ALA A 838 12.99 -5.12 -17.96
CA ALA A 838 12.94 -4.50 -16.63
C ALA A 838 13.50 -5.40 -15.51
N CYS A 839 13.44 -6.72 -15.69
CA CYS A 839 13.88 -7.71 -14.69
C CYS A 839 15.31 -8.23 -14.92
N THR A 840 16.00 -7.79 -15.99
CA THR A 840 17.33 -8.31 -16.36
C THR A 840 18.42 -7.30 -16.05
N ASN A 841 19.33 -7.68 -15.14
CA ASN A 841 20.51 -6.90 -14.78
C ASN A 841 21.46 -6.71 -15.98
N ASP A 842 22.25 -5.63 -15.97
CA ASP A 842 23.15 -5.26 -17.07
C ASP A 842 24.12 -6.40 -17.47
N ASP A 843 24.69 -7.10 -16.49
CA ASP A 843 25.62 -8.22 -16.71
C ASP A 843 24.98 -9.44 -17.41
N GLN A 844 23.65 -9.52 -17.42
CA GLN A 844 22.87 -10.63 -17.96
C GLN A 844 22.25 -10.33 -19.32
N ARG A 845 22.41 -9.11 -19.85
CA ARG A 845 21.82 -8.70 -21.14
C ARG A 845 22.34 -9.51 -22.32
N ASN A 846 23.62 -9.89 -22.32
CA ASN A 846 24.18 -10.69 -23.41
C ASN A 846 23.62 -12.13 -23.43
N ASN A 847 23.37 -12.72 -22.26
CA ASN A 847 22.66 -14.01 -22.17
C ASN A 847 21.22 -13.89 -22.69
N LEU A 848 20.55 -12.76 -22.41
CA LEU A 848 19.21 -12.48 -22.94
C LEU A 848 19.21 -12.30 -24.46
N VAL A 849 20.24 -11.71 -25.05
CA VAL A 849 20.39 -11.64 -26.52
C VAL A 849 20.43 -13.03 -27.13
N SER A 850 21.19 -13.97 -26.55
CA SER A 850 21.23 -15.35 -27.02
C SER A 850 19.84 -16.00 -26.95
N LYS A 851 19.10 -15.79 -25.85
CA LYS A 851 17.72 -16.28 -25.70
C LYS A 851 16.75 -15.63 -26.70
N ALA A 852 16.86 -14.33 -26.94
CA ALA A 852 16.03 -13.62 -27.90
C ALA A 852 16.29 -14.08 -29.35
N MET A 853 17.51 -14.50 -29.67
CA MET A 853 17.83 -15.09 -30.96
C MET A 853 17.18 -16.46 -31.18
N GLU A 854 16.93 -17.25 -30.11
CA GLU A 854 16.22 -18.53 -30.22
C GLU A 854 14.82 -18.33 -30.81
N ILE A 855 14.17 -17.17 -30.61
CA ILE A 855 12.85 -16.84 -31.20
C ILE A 855 12.87 -16.89 -32.73
N PHE A 856 13.99 -16.53 -33.36
CA PHE A 856 14.12 -16.59 -34.83
C PHE A 856 14.08 -18.02 -35.38
N THR A 857 14.28 -19.03 -34.55
CA THR A 857 14.07 -20.43 -34.92
C THR A 857 12.62 -20.86 -34.78
N LEU A 858 11.88 -20.26 -33.85
CA LEU A 858 10.53 -20.65 -33.46
C LEU A 858 9.45 -20.10 -34.37
N THR A 859 9.61 -18.88 -34.89
CA THR A 859 8.59 -18.23 -35.73
C THR A 859 9.18 -17.67 -37.03
N SER A 860 8.35 -17.62 -38.07
CA SER A 860 8.63 -16.91 -39.32
C SER A 860 7.84 -15.61 -39.47
N GLU A 861 7.03 -15.24 -38.47
CA GLU A 861 6.19 -14.04 -38.51
C GLU A 861 7.02 -12.75 -38.48
N LYS A 862 6.71 -11.84 -39.39
CA LYS A 862 7.48 -10.62 -39.60
C LYS A 862 7.46 -9.70 -38.39
N ASP A 863 6.32 -9.53 -37.74
CA ASP A 863 6.15 -8.57 -36.65
C ASP A 863 6.86 -9.05 -35.36
N LEU A 864 6.78 -10.34 -35.03
CA LEU A 864 7.51 -10.93 -33.90
C LEU A 864 9.02 -10.90 -34.09
N ILE A 865 9.50 -11.17 -35.30
CA ILE A 865 10.93 -11.03 -35.65
C ILE A 865 11.35 -9.57 -35.57
N HIS A 866 10.51 -8.63 -36.04
CA HIS A 866 10.80 -7.20 -35.96
C HIS A 866 10.92 -6.72 -34.52
N LEU A 867 9.99 -7.13 -33.66
CA LEU A 867 9.96 -6.82 -32.23
C LEU A 867 11.24 -7.31 -31.55
N ASN A 868 11.60 -8.58 -31.73
CA ASN A 868 12.82 -9.16 -31.17
C ASN A 868 14.10 -8.48 -31.69
N LEU A 869 14.15 -8.12 -32.98
CA LEU A 869 15.30 -7.39 -33.53
C LEU A 869 15.45 -5.98 -32.94
N LYS A 870 14.33 -5.27 -32.74
CA LYS A 870 14.32 -3.97 -32.09
C LYS A 870 14.77 -4.09 -30.63
N PHE A 871 14.34 -5.14 -29.95
CA PHE A 871 14.74 -5.44 -28.59
C PHE A 871 16.25 -5.73 -28.49
N ILE A 872 16.77 -6.61 -29.33
CA ILE A 872 18.21 -6.93 -29.38
C ILE A 872 19.06 -5.68 -29.67
N ASP A 873 18.67 -4.83 -30.63
CA ASP A 873 19.39 -3.57 -30.93
C ASP A 873 19.41 -2.59 -29.75
N ARG A 874 18.42 -2.69 -28.84
CA ARG A 874 18.33 -1.91 -27.60
C ARG A 874 19.26 -2.45 -26.51
N ILE A 875 19.26 -3.77 -26.28
CA ILE A 875 19.90 -4.37 -25.09
C ILE A 875 21.36 -4.81 -25.28
N ILE A 876 21.80 -5.08 -26.51
CA ILE A 876 23.11 -5.69 -26.75
C ILE A 876 24.26 -4.80 -26.29
N ASP A 877 25.11 -5.31 -25.39
CA ASP A 877 26.32 -4.61 -24.97
C ASP A 877 27.54 -5.17 -25.71
N TYR A 878 27.90 -4.50 -26.79
CA TYR A 878 29.04 -4.85 -27.64
C TYR A 878 30.40 -4.85 -26.91
N LYS A 879 30.54 -4.20 -25.74
CA LYS A 879 31.81 -4.15 -24.99
C LYS A 879 32.04 -5.38 -24.12
N CYS A 880 30.96 -5.98 -23.64
CA CYS A 880 30.98 -7.07 -22.66
C CYS A 880 30.93 -8.46 -23.32
N ILE A 881 31.19 -8.55 -24.63
CA ILE A 881 31.20 -9.79 -25.41
C ILE A 881 32.65 -10.13 -25.78
N GLU A 882 33.09 -11.36 -25.53
CA GLU A 882 34.41 -11.81 -25.92
C GLU A 882 34.57 -11.82 -27.45
N LYS A 883 35.79 -11.59 -27.93
CA LYS A 883 36.08 -11.46 -29.37
C LYS A 883 35.72 -12.73 -30.18
N LEU A 884 35.84 -13.91 -29.56
CA LEU A 884 35.45 -15.18 -30.17
C LEU A 884 33.92 -15.28 -30.33
N ASP A 885 33.17 -14.88 -29.31
CA ASP A 885 31.70 -14.90 -29.31
C ASP A 885 31.11 -13.87 -30.28
N LEU A 886 31.78 -12.72 -30.47
CA LEU A 886 31.38 -11.72 -31.47
C LEU A 886 31.40 -12.31 -32.89
N LEU A 887 32.42 -13.09 -33.25
CA LEU A 887 32.52 -13.70 -34.57
C LEU A 887 31.45 -14.78 -34.78
N ASP A 888 31.10 -15.51 -33.72
CA ASP A 888 30.05 -16.51 -33.77
C ASP A 888 28.66 -15.85 -33.90
N LEU A 889 28.37 -14.82 -33.10
CA LEU A 889 27.16 -14.03 -33.20
C LEU A 889 26.97 -13.43 -34.61
N ILE A 890 28.02 -12.89 -35.23
CA ILE A 890 27.95 -12.38 -36.60
C ILE A 890 27.48 -13.47 -37.57
N LYS A 891 28.05 -14.68 -37.46
CA LYS A 891 27.67 -15.81 -38.32
C LYS A 891 26.21 -16.20 -38.09
N GLN A 892 25.79 -16.32 -36.84
CA GLN A 892 24.43 -16.68 -36.48
C GLN A 892 23.42 -15.65 -37.01
N PHE A 893 23.64 -14.35 -36.79
CA PHE A 893 22.77 -13.29 -37.32
C PHE A 893 22.72 -13.28 -38.85
N ASP A 894 23.84 -13.53 -39.54
CA ASP A 894 23.85 -13.63 -41.01
C ASP A 894 23.08 -14.88 -41.50
N GLU A 895 23.14 -15.99 -40.78
CA GLU A 895 22.38 -17.20 -41.09
C GLU A 895 20.87 -16.96 -40.92
N TYR A 896 20.45 -16.39 -39.80
CA TYR A 896 19.04 -16.03 -39.55
C TYR A 896 18.53 -15.04 -40.58
N ARG A 897 19.32 -14.03 -40.92
CA ARG A 897 18.98 -13.06 -41.98
C ARG A 897 18.76 -13.75 -43.32
N LYS A 898 19.63 -14.68 -43.73
CA LYS A 898 19.47 -15.44 -44.98
C LYS A 898 18.23 -16.32 -44.95
N ARG A 899 17.94 -16.99 -43.82
CA ARG A 899 16.72 -17.78 -43.62
C ARG A 899 15.46 -16.93 -43.75
N TYR A 900 15.42 -15.78 -43.08
CA TYR A 900 14.32 -14.81 -43.17
C TYR A 900 14.08 -14.35 -44.61
N GLN A 901 15.15 -14.05 -45.37
CA GLN A 901 15.04 -13.64 -46.77
C GLN A 901 14.46 -14.73 -47.69
N ARG A 902 14.81 -16.00 -47.44
CA ARG A 902 14.27 -17.15 -48.18
C ARG A 902 12.79 -17.35 -47.89
N ASN A 903 12.40 -17.32 -46.61
CA ASN A 903 11.04 -17.61 -46.19
C ASN A 903 10.04 -16.52 -46.61
N ASN A 904 10.46 -15.25 -46.65
CA ASN A 904 9.58 -14.11 -46.95
C ASN A 904 9.69 -13.58 -48.39
N ASN A 905 10.38 -14.29 -49.30
CA ASN A 905 10.60 -13.89 -50.71
C ASN A 905 11.11 -12.44 -50.89
N THR A 906 11.81 -11.90 -49.90
CA THR A 906 12.32 -10.52 -49.89
C THR A 906 13.67 -10.43 -50.63
N VAL A 907 13.68 -10.73 -51.92
CA VAL A 907 14.93 -10.74 -52.71
C VAL A 907 15.42 -9.33 -53.04
N ARG A 908 14.54 -8.31 -53.02
CA ARG A 908 14.86 -6.93 -53.48
C ARG A 908 14.19 -5.77 -52.74
N SER A 909 13.57 -5.97 -51.58
CA SER A 909 12.99 -4.85 -50.82
C SER A 909 14.10 -4.06 -50.11
N ARG A 910 14.46 -2.88 -50.63
CA ARG A 910 15.31 -1.90 -49.91
C ARG A 910 14.63 -1.30 -48.67
N GLN A 911 13.36 -1.62 -48.42
CA GLN A 911 12.50 -1.00 -47.40
C GLN A 911 12.06 -1.97 -46.27
N ASP A 912 12.50 -3.24 -46.28
CA ASP A 912 12.13 -4.16 -45.21
C ASP A 912 12.87 -3.83 -43.90
N LYS A 913 12.10 -3.42 -42.89
CA LYS A 913 12.61 -2.98 -41.58
C LYS A 913 13.44 -4.05 -40.87
N CYS A 914 13.07 -5.34 -40.99
CA CYS A 914 13.80 -6.44 -40.35
C CYS A 914 15.18 -6.63 -41.00
N ILE A 915 15.26 -6.60 -42.33
CA ILE A 915 16.53 -6.73 -43.06
C ILE A 915 17.47 -5.55 -42.75
N LEU A 916 16.93 -4.35 -42.59
CA LEU A 916 17.68 -3.17 -42.20
C LEU A 916 18.26 -3.32 -40.78
N LEU A 917 17.46 -3.78 -39.82
CA LEU A 917 17.92 -4.04 -38.45
C LEU A 917 18.98 -5.15 -38.39
N PHE A 918 18.77 -6.28 -39.07
CA PHE A 918 19.78 -7.34 -39.16
C PHE A 918 21.12 -6.78 -39.68
N LYS A 919 21.11 -6.03 -40.78
CA LYS A 919 22.33 -5.41 -41.33
C LYS A 919 22.99 -4.46 -40.35
N LYS A 920 22.20 -3.63 -39.66
CA LYS A 920 22.70 -2.67 -38.66
C LYS A 920 23.39 -3.38 -37.50
N ILE A 921 22.76 -4.40 -36.93
CA ILE A 921 23.32 -5.18 -35.81
C ILE A 921 24.61 -5.88 -36.24
N ILE A 922 24.61 -6.55 -37.40
CA ILE A 922 25.79 -7.23 -37.94
C ILE A 922 26.96 -6.26 -38.18
N GLN A 923 26.67 -5.07 -38.74
CA GLN A 923 27.67 -4.04 -38.95
C GLN A 923 28.28 -3.56 -37.63
N ASN A 924 27.44 -3.34 -36.60
CA ASN A 924 27.93 -2.94 -35.28
C ASN A 924 28.80 -4.02 -34.62
N LEU A 925 28.41 -5.29 -34.72
CA LEU A 925 29.21 -6.42 -34.23
C LEU A 925 30.58 -6.50 -34.94
N GLN A 926 30.60 -6.32 -36.28
CA GLN A 926 31.84 -6.28 -37.05
C GLN A 926 32.75 -5.13 -36.61
N LEU A 927 32.20 -3.94 -36.40
CA LEU A 927 32.96 -2.78 -35.92
C LEU A 927 33.51 -3.00 -34.50
N ALA A 928 32.75 -3.67 -33.62
CA ALA A 928 33.21 -4.04 -32.29
C ALA A 928 34.38 -5.04 -32.34
N SER A 929 34.31 -6.07 -33.20
CA SER A 929 35.38 -7.06 -33.37
C SER A 929 36.71 -6.51 -33.90
N GLN A 930 36.67 -5.35 -34.56
CA GLN A 930 37.83 -4.72 -35.20
C GLN A 930 38.59 -3.73 -34.29
N ASP A 931 38.21 -3.60 -33.01
CA ASP A 931 38.83 -2.69 -32.03
C ASP A 931 39.02 -1.25 -32.56
N SER A 932 38.07 -0.75 -33.35
CA SER A 932 38.22 0.56 -33.99
C SER A 932 38.01 1.71 -33.00
N PHE A 933 38.94 2.67 -32.99
CA PHE A 933 38.88 3.91 -32.20
C PHE A 933 37.57 4.71 -32.41
N LEU A 934 36.88 4.51 -33.54
CA LEU A 934 35.56 5.10 -33.86
C LEU A 934 34.43 4.57 -32.98
N PHE A 935 34.49 3.33 -32.51
CA PHE A 935 33.43 2.72 -31.69
C PHE A 935 33.37 3.32 -30.27
N ARG A 936 34.52 3.81 -29.76
CA ARG A 936 34.60 4.57 -28.50
C ARG A 936 33.86 5.91 -28.57
N ARG A 937 33.72 6.54 -29.74
CA ARG A 937 33.02 7.84 -29.88
C ARG A 937 31.51 7.71 -30.06
N LEU A 938 31.03 6.68 -30.76
CA LEU A 938 29.60 6.42 -30.95
C LEU A 938 28.92 5.92 -29.65
N SER A 939 29.67 5.25 -28.78
CA SER A 939 29.17 4.78 -27.47
C SER A 939 29.03 5.90 -26.43
N ILE A 940 29.85 6.96 -26.48
CA ILE A 940 29.74 8.11 -25.56
C ILE A 940 28.45 8.90 -25.77
N PHE A 941 27.88 8.91 -26.99
CA PHE A 941 26.61 9.57 -27.27
C PHE A 941 25.37 8.75 -26.88
N ARG A 942 25.50 7.44 -26.64
CA ARG A 942 24.42 6.59 -26.11
C ARG A 942 24.37 6.52 -24.58
N PHE A 943 25.45 6.92 -23.90
CA PHE A 943 25.57 6.92 -22.43
C PHE A 943 24.86 8.11 -21.71
N ARG A 944 24.03 8.90 -22.43
CA ARG A 944 23.18 9.95 -21.84
C ARG A 944 21.69 9.61 -21.78
N LEU A 945 21.36 8.34 -21.94
CA LEU A 945 20.06 7.78 -21.56
C LEU A 945 20.35 6.60 -20.63
N SER A 946 20.86 6.89 -19.44
CA SER A 946 20.55 5.99 -18.33
C SER A 946 19.02 5.85 -18.33
N PRO A 947 18.45 4.64 -18.20
CA PRO A 947 17.07 4.55 -17.76
C PRO A 947 16.97 5.40 -16.49
N PRO A 948 15.86 6.13 -16.27
CA PRO A 948 15.65 6.74 -14.97
C PRO A 948 15.89 5.66 -13.90
N PRO A 949 16.31 6.01 -12.67
CA PRO A 949 16.18 5.07 -11.56
C PRO A 949 14.79 4.45 -11.63
N ILE A 950 14.67 3.18 -11.24
CA ILE A 950 13.40 2.44 -11.16
C ILE A 950 12.43 3.29 -10.32
N ASN A 951 11.78 4.24 -10.96
CA ASN A 951 10.67 5.00 -10.45
C ASN A 951 9.48 4.12 -10.77
N ASP A 952 8.58 4.00 -9.80
CA ASP A 952 7.32 3.27 -9.88
C ASP A 952 6.53 3.52 -11.18
N ALA A 953 6.86 4.60 -11.92
CA ALA A 953 6.35 4.97 -13.24
C ALA A 953 6.29 3.81 -14.28
N ILE A 954 7.28 2.91 -14.38
CA ILE A 954 7.20 1.79 -15.37
C ILE A 954 6.07 0.81 -14.99
N TRP A 955 5.79 0.67 -13.70
CA TRP A 955 4.75 -0.20 -13.15
C TRP A 955 3.38 0.48 -13.03
N ILE A 956 3.33 1.81 -13.16
CA ILE A 956 2.10 2.64 -13.15
C ILE A 956 1.44 2.70 -14.53
N VAL A 957 2.20 2.49 -15.62
CA VAL A 957 1.69 2.61 -17.00
C VAL A 957 0.93 1.36 -17.48
N TRP A 958 0.82 0.32 -16.68
CA TRP A 958 0.07 -0.89 -17.01
C TRP A 958 -1.40 -0.69 -16.60
N PRO A 959 -2.35 -0.57 -17.54
CA PRO A 959 -3.74 -0.28 -17.21
C PRO A 959 -4.36 -1.43 -16.41
N ASN A 960 -5.17 -1.06 -15.41
CA ASN A 960 -5.99 -1.93 -14.55
C ASN A 960 -6.79 -2.98 -15.34
#